data_AF-A0A919UQ21-F1
#
_entry.id   AF-A0A919UQ21-F1
#
_cell.length_a   1.000
_cell.length_b   1.000
_cell.length_c   1.000
_cell.angle_alpha   90.00
_cell.angle_beta   90.00
_cell.angle_gamma   90.00
#
_symmetry.space_group_name_H-M   'P 1'
#
loop_
_entity.id
_entity.type
_entity.pdbx_description
1 polymer ?
#
loop_
_entity_poly.entity_id
_entity_poly.type
_entity_poly.pdbx_seq_one_letter_code
_entity_poly.pdbx_strand_id
1 'polypeptide(L)'
;MTAWRRVPGKPAYEYSTSAGEVRRWSVRGEDAEPVTMLEWVPIVTRYIVVKDSKGKIIEARYTLTIADHEDTIDADDLGSAESWKRWPGAVGVHDKPMREVLAIIVQDQAQRRAQTVAAPYWSGDNLVMPGPDLLERGYGEKFSVAEEVAELLRIAERNPKLALIMGFSYGAPYVEPLDRQPFWVHSSGVSSKGKTTGLLAAASLHGRPGKRGINRPWNASGNGVTLFLGKLAIMPAFLDELHMAGFTPPQLKRTVHTTCDGSDRFTSSRKRKLSESPAWYGVLFSTGNYSVTGVCPHAEIAVRVVEIPTPITLTPEDAKRAKKLAIENYGWWTPVPREAMRLALAHAEDLIGIPEDGGTAGRVVENLALGVAGAYFLGGKELADAALSAARELLAVQVEELREEGVKPSERLLEEIRQAVVSRPNKFPTAGRYSDWVRDHHANHGLAIEGFADGDRVQILTRSMARIATDAGLDNYRIALRELRDGGLLKVGSEKGERLRKKIGLAGQKFDVYEVVLSSESEKTTGNTGNTGNHEGISAGHSGAETVPGLWPVPGPTGNREPEPGNHTAASAEATPQVADAPSPVPGSRFPVPGSRSGKLDVPAPCAAGDGLSSWHRDGIPLHANCDPPAVVPVQEEIPPADPPRSTRAQRAEPRADRGEQLARFARAIEQSGRFPGAAERDVSAALTVFSASLDGLAWGPSAGTTGQWLFEKLEAQYGNVPVLGTPPNQPDLGEGLVTRFDFVDQAADVGAAEWVASWDVNGQFLGPLGGLELGTGEPEHVDGGMFLARYDRKALKLPGYARLTEDLDVWPGCTVPGGQWVPNPVAEYLLMRYGAVEFAERWVWPEHRRWLALWGSRVTAARTALMARDDLPSRMALVALKQMYAKFLGGWLNSGPSKNNYNRTNTLRPDWMHATHAQARMNAFRALGKTDPQPFCVSTDTAYFLLPAGADVTALDVGLQVSGQVGKWKRAELAHAGETGTIKRNNRTRESTIAAEVSKGRASGVVALVHDLHARREERAGVR
;
A
#
# COMPACT_ATOMS: atom_id res chain seq x y z
N MET A 1 28.19 -56.57 -14.57
CA MET A 1 28.44 -55.93 -15.89
C MET A 1 27.94 -54.50 -15.81
N THR A 2 28.69 -53.53 -16.34
CA THR A 2 28.32 -52.11 -16.34
C THR A 2 27.25 -51.84 -17.41
N ALA A 3 26.08 -51.35 -17.01
CA ALA A 3 24.92 -51.23 -17.89
C ALA A 3 24.85 -49.85 -18.59
N TRP A 4 25.55 -49.74 -19.72
CA TRP A 4 25.51 -48.54 -20.58
C TRP A 4 24.18 -48.38 -21.32
N ARG A 5 23.75 -47.14 -21.54
CA ARG A 5 22.50 -46.78 -22.23
C ARG A 5 22.71 -45.61 -23.20
N ARG A 6 22.16 -45.71 -24.41
CA ARG A 6 22.12 -44.59 -25.38
C ARG A 6 21.18 -43.49 -24.93
N VAL A 7 21.59 -42.25 -25.12
CA VAL A 7 20.78 -41.06 -24.81
C VAL A 7 19.72 -40.89 -25.91
N PRO A 8 18.41 -40.89 -25.58
CA PRO A 8 17.34 -40.73 -26.58
C PRO A 8 17.53 -39.50 -27.49
N GLY A 9 17.39 -39.67 -28.80
CA GLY A 9 17.57 -38.58 -29.77
C GLY A 9 19.00 -38.01 -29.91
N LYS A 10 19.97 -38.48 -29.12
CA LYS A 10 21.39 -38.10 -29.17
C LYS A 10 22.26 -39.38 -29.29
N PRO A 11 22.13 -40.19 -30.36
CA PRO A 11 22.65 -41.56 -30.42
C PRO A 11 24.18 -41.69 -30.34
N ALA A 12 24.92 -40.60 -30.55
CA ALA A 12 26.37 -40.54 -30.34
C ALA A 12 26.78 -40.44 -28.85
N TYR A 13 25.82 -40.37 -27.91
CA TYR A 13 26.08 -40.28 -26.47
C TYR A 13 25.51 -41.49 -25.73
N GLU A 14 26.27 -41.99 -24.77
CA GLU A 14 25.89 -43.07 -23.86
C GLU A 14 26.18 -42.69 -22.40
N TYR A 15 25.39 -43.19 -21.46
CA TYR A 15 25.54 -42.94 -20.03
C TYR A 15 25.42 -44.22 -19.21
N SER A 16 26.00 -44.22 -18.01
CA SER A 16 25.93 -45.35 -17.08
C SER A 16 25.87 -44.88 -15.64
N THR A 17 24.71 -45.05 -14.99
CA THR A 17 24.52 -44.71 -13.57
C THR A 17 25.28 -45.63 -12.62
N SER A 18 25.88 -46.73 -13.10
CA SER A 18 26.73 -47.63 -12.30
C SER A 18 28.22 -47.43 -12.52
N ALA A 19 28.64 -46.76 -13.60
CA ALA A 19 29.99 -46.23 -13.75
C ALA A 19 30.11 -44.79 -13.20
N GLY A 20 29.00 -44.07 -13.17
CA GLY A 20 28.99 -42.63 -12.88
C GLY A 20 29.29 -41.76 -14.10
N GLU A 21 29.32 -42.30 -15.32
CA GLU A 21 29.91 -41.60 -16.48
C GLU A 21 28.90 -41.23 -17.57
N VAL A 22 29.26 -40.20 -18.36
CA VAL A 22 28.70 -39.89 -19.68
C VAL A 22 29.82 -39.95 -20.73
N ARG A 23 29.63 -40.75 -21.78
CA ARG A 23 30.58 -40.93 -22.90
C ARG A 23 29.99 -40.51 -24.24
N ARG A 24 30.86 -40.27 -25.22
CA ARG A 24 30.51 -39.92 -26.59
C ARG A 24 31.32 -40.73 -27.60
N TRP A 25 30.61 -41.34 -28.55
CA TRP A 25 31.19 -42.06 -29.67
C TRP A 25 31.74 -41.12 -30.74
N SER A 26 32.85 -41.53 -31.35
CA SER A 26 33.41 -40.91 -32.56
C SER A 26 32.43 -41.02 -33.74
N VAL A 27 32.45 -40.04 -34.64
CA VAL A 27 31.67 -40.07 -35.90
C VAL A 27 32.47 -40.75 -37.04
N ARG A 28 33.64 -41.32 -36.74
CA ARG A 28 34.52 -42.02 -37.70
C ARG A 28 34.88 -43.41 -37.20
N GLY A 29 34.37 -44.44 -37.88
CA GLY A 29 34.73 -45.85 -37.69
C GLY A 29 33.91 -46.57 -36.62
N GLU A 30 33.58 -47.84 -36.87
CA GLU A 30 32.89 -48.71 -35.89
C GLU A 30 33.85 -49.21 -34.78
N ASP A 31 35.16 -49.17 -35.02
CA ASP A 31 36.22 -49.55 -34.07
C ASP A 31 36.68 -48.43 -33.12
N ALA A 32 36.03 -47.25 -33.15
CA ALA A 32 36.50 -46.07 -32.43
C ALA A 32 36.00 -46.01 -30.98
N GLU A 33 36.90 -46.05 -30.00
CA GLU A 33 36.56 -46.03 -28.58
C GLU A 33 35.75 -44.78 -28.16
N PRO A 34 34.76 -44.92 -27.26
CA PRO A 34 33.93 -43.81 -26.80
C PRO A 34 34.67 -42.96 -25.75
N VAL A 35 34.80 -41.66 -26.03
CA VAL A 35 35.48 -40.69 -25.18
C VAL A 35 34.60 -40.33 -23.98
N THR A 36 35.14 -40.40 -22.76
CA THR A 36 34.45 -39.91 -21.56
C THR A 36 34.35 -38.38 -21.61
N MET A 37 33.11 -37.88 -21.53
CA MET A 37 32.78 -36.46 -21.59
C MET A 37 32.55 -35.87 -20.19
N LEU A 38 32.05 -36.68 -19.25
CA LEU A 38 31.85 -36.34 -17.84
C LEU A 38 32.12 -37.59 -16.99
N GLU A 39 32.87 -37.42 -15.90
CA GLU A 39 33.15 -38.43 -14.87
C GLU A 39 32.07 -38.47 -13.76
N TRP A 40 30.94 -37.79 -14.00
CA TRP A 40 29.74 -37.82 -13.18
C TRP A 40 28.50 -37.88 -14.10
N VAL A 41 27.39 -38.39 -13.57
CA VAL A 41 26.08 -38.41 -14.24
C VAL A 41 25.00 -38.10 -13.21
N PRO A 42 23.99 -37.25 -13.52
CA PRO A 42 22.95 -36.94 -12.55
C PRO A 42 22.06 -38.16 -12.36
N ILE A 43 21.89 -38.58 -11.10
CA ILE A 43 20.97 -39.66 -10.74
C ILE A 43 19.66 -39.02 -10.32
N VAL A 44 18.59 -39.24 -11.07
CA VAL A 44 17.25 -38.83 -10.62
C VAL A 44 16.86 -39.72 -9.46
N THR A 45 16.52 -39.15 -8.30
CA THR A 45 15.97 -39.89 -7.15
C THR A 45 14.45 -39.80 -7.13
N ARG A 46 13.89 -38.60 -7.32
CA ARG A 46 12.44 -38.33 -7.35
C ARG A 46 12.04 -37.64 -8.66
N TYR A 47 10.94 -38.12 -9.26
CA TYR A 47 10.22 -37.41 -10.31
C TYR A 47 8.99 -36.77 -9.66
N ILE A 48 9.03 -35.46 -9.45
CA ILE A 48 7.99 -34.69 -8.76
C ILE A 48 7.09 -34.00 -9.80
N VAL A 49 5.78 -34.06 -9.65
CA VAL A 49 4.81 -33.49 -10.59
C VAL A 49 3.67 -32.77 -9.88
N VAL A 50 3.26 -31.61 -10.43
CA VAL A 50 1.96 -31.00 -10.13
C VAL A 50 0.97 -31.44 -11.20
N LYS A 51 -0.23 -31.82 -10.78
CA LYS A 51 -1.32 -32.26 -11.67
C LYS A 51 -2.55 -31.39 -11.47
N ASP A 52 -3.33 -31.22 -12.53
CA ASP A 52 -4.69 -30.70 -12.45
C ASP A 52 -5.68 -31.77 -11.95
N SER A 53 -6.92 -31.37 -11.66
CA SER A 53 -8.05 -32.26 -11.32
C SER A 53 -8.47 -33.24 -12.42
N LYS A 54 -7.83 -33.20 -13.59
CA LYS A 54 -7.97 -34.18 -14.69
C LYS A 54 -6.76 -35.14 -14.77
N GLY A 55 -5.81 -35.02 -13.85
CA GLY A 55 -4.62 -35.85 -13.74
C GLY A 55 -3.50 -35.50 -14.73
N LYS A 56 -3.67 -34.45 -15.54
CA LYS A 56 -2.65 -33.97 -16.50
C LYS A 56 -1.54 -33.25 -15.72
N ILE A 57 -0.29 -33.56 -16.06
CA ILE A 57 0.87 -32.87 -15.49
C ILE A 57 0.92 -31.44 -16.04
N ILE A 58 0.93 -30.46 -15.13
CA ILE A 58 1.10 -29.04 -15.44
C ILE A 58 2.50 -28.52 -15.08
N GLU A 59 3.15 -29.13 -14.08
CA GLU A 59 4.52 -28.80 -13.69
C GLU A 59 5.32 -30.08 -13.38
N ALA A 60 6.62 -30.08 -13.68
CA ALA A 60 7.53 -31.19 -13.41
C ALA A 60 8.83 -30.67 -12.80
N ARG A 61 9.29 -31.35 -11.74
CA ARG A 61 10.56 -31.12 -11.04
C ARG A 61 11.28 -32.44 -10.83
N TYR A 62 12.60 -32.40 -10.75
CA TYR A 62 13.44 -33.58 -10.56
C TYR A 62 14.35 -33.36 -9.36
N THR A 63 14.31 -34.27 -8.39
CA THR A 63 15.35 -34.34 -7.35
C THR A 63 16.51 -35.15 -7.93
N LEU A 64 17.70 -34.56 -7.95
CA LEU A 64 18.91 -35.12 -8.55
C LEU A 64 20.01 -35.26 -7.50
N THR A 65 20.64 -36.42 -7.44
CA THR A 65 21.93 -36.60 -6.77
C THR A 65 23.06 -36.45 -7.79
N ILE A 66 24.08 -35.66 -7.46
CA ILE A 66 25.34 -35.54 -8.20
C ILE A 66 26.48 -35.65 -7.19
N ALA A 67 27.32 -36.67 -7.35
CA ALA A 67 28.25 -37.13 -6.31
C ALA A 67 27.52 -37.39 -4.97
N ASP A 68 27.83 -36.62 -3.94
CA ASP A 68 27.28 -36.65 -2.57
C ASP A 68 26.16 -35.63 -2.32
N HIS A 69 25.89 -34.72 -3.28
CA HIS A 69 24.92 -33.63 -3.13
C HIS A 69 23.57 -33.97 -3.78
N GLU A 70 22.47 -33.79 -3.04
CA GLU A 70 21.09 -33.90 -3.56
C GLU A 70 20.35 -32.54 -3.47
N ASP A 71 19.69 -32.14 -4.56
CA ASP A 71 18.81 -30.96 -4.61
C ASP A 71 17.71 -31.17 -5.69
N THR A 72 16.75 -30.24 -5.81
CA THR A 72 15.62 -30.32 -6.75
C THR A 72 15.62 -29.17 -7.76
N ILE A 73 15.38 -29.49 -9.04
CA ILE A 73 15.35 -28.54 -10.17
C ILE A 73 14.08 -28.69 -11.01
N ASP A 74 13.55 -27.55 -11.47
CA ASP A 74 12.37 -27.47 -12.33
C ASP A 74 12.71 -27.86 -13.79
N ALA A 75 11.79 -28.53 -14.48
CA ALA A 75 12.06 -29.11 -15.80
C ALA A 75 12.47 -28.09 -16.87
N ASP A 76 11.94 -26.85 -16.80
CA ASP A 76 12.26 -25.75 -17.72
C ASP A 76 13.63 -25.09 -17.46
N ASP A 77 14.32 -25.52 -16.40
CA ASP A 77 15.58 -24.95 -15.92
C ASP A 77 16.79 -25.88 -16.08
N LEU A 78 16.59 -27.14 -16.47
CA LEU A 78 17.67 -28.08 -16.83
C LEU A 78 18.62 -27.55 -17.93
N GLY A 79 18.16 -26.62 -18.78
CA GLY A 79 19.00 -25.96 -19.80
C GLY A 79 19.83 -24.77 -19.29
N SER A 80 19.60 -24.29 -18.06
CA SER A 80 20.21 -23.10 -17.47
C SER A 80 21.54 -23.42 -16.80
N ALA A 81 22.65 -22.79 -17.24
CA ALA A 81 23.97 -23.01 -16.65
C ALA A 81 24.03 -22.62 -15.15
N GLU A 82 23.31 -21.57 -14.76
CA GLU A 82 23.24 -21.11 -13.37
C GLU A 82 22.55 -22.15 -12.47
N SER A 83 21.52 -22.84 -12.98
CA SER A 83 20.69 -23.74 -12.17
C SER A 83 21.42 -25.04 -11.82
N TRP A 84 22.50 -25.41 -12.52
CA TRP A 84 23.39 -26.51 -12.16
C TRP A 84 24.43 -26.15 -11.07
N LYS A 85 24.66 -24.86 -10.77
CA LYS A 85 25.60 -24.44 -9.71
C LYS A 85 25.19 -24.88 -8.30
N ARG A 86 23.98 -25.40 -8.13
CA ARG A 86 23.45 -25.98 -6.88
C ARG A 86 24.22 -27.25 -6.46
N TRP A 87 24.85 -27.94 -7.41
CA TRP A 87 25.69 -29.11 -7.15
C TRP A 87 27.17 -28.78 -7.40
N PRO A 88 28.04 -28.74 -6.37
CA PRO A 88 29.47 -28.51 -6.55
C PRO A 88 30.16 -29.53 -7.47
N GLY A 89 29.65 -30.78 -7.51
CA GLY A 89 30.15 -31.84 -8.39
C GLY A 89 29.77 -31.73 -9.87
N ALA A 90 28.90 -30.80 -10.27
CA ALA A 90 28.42 -30.66 -11.66
C ALA A 90 29.44 -29.95 -12.59
N VAL A 91 30.70 -30.38 -12.57
CA VAL A 91 31.79 -29.78 -13.36
C VAL A 91 31.59 -30.07 -14.86
N GLY A 92 31.81 -29.08 -15.74
CA GLY A 92 31.69 -29.27 -17.19
C GLY A 92 30.31 -28.98 -17.79
N VAL A 93 29.32 -28.56 -17.00
CA VAL A 93 27.99 -28.13 -17.48
C VAL A 93 27.98 -26.82 -18.29
N HIS A 94 29.14 -26.23 -18.61
CA HIS A 94 29.26 -24.92 -19.26
C HIS A 94 28.77 -24.94 -20.72
N ASP A 95 28.89 -26.08 -21.41
CA ASP A 95 28.47 -26.23 -22.80
C ASP A 95 26.96 -26.46 -22.94
N LYS A 96 26.31 -25.66 -23.80
CA LYS A 96 24.88 -25.82 -24.12
C LYS A 96 24.56 -27.23 -24.66
N PRO A 97 25.32 -27.82 -25.61
CA PRO A 97 25.06 -29.19 -26.06
C PRO A 97 25.16 -30.24 -24.95
N MET A 98 26.01 -30.03 -23.94
CA MET A 98 26.11 -30.94 -22.79
C MET A 98 24.89 -30.81 -21.88
N ARG A 99 24.41 -29.59 -21.60
CA ARG A 99 23.16 -29.40 -20.85
C ARG A 99 21.94 -29.99 -21.56
N GLU A 100 21.89 -29.95 -22.89
CA GLU A 100 20.86 -30.67 -23.66
C GLU A 100 20.92 -32.19 -23.44
N VAL A 101 22.12 -32.79 -23.48
CA VAL A 101 22.32 -34.23 -23.22
C VAL A 101 21.94 -34.60 -21.79
N LEU A 102 22.37 -33.81 -20.81
CA LEU A 102 22.05 -34.00 -19.38
C LEU A 102 20.54 -33.87 -19.11
N ALA A 103 19.87 -32.90 -19.71
CA ALA A 103 18.42 -32.73 -19.59
C ALA A 103 17.66 -33.95 -20.12
N ILE A 104 18.11 -34.53 -21.25
CA ILE A 104 17.53 -35.76 -21.79
C ILE A 104 17.81 -36.96 -20.87
N ILE A 105 19.03 -37.09 -20.33
CA ILE A 105 19.39 -38.15 -19.37
C ILE A 105 18.50 -38.09 -18.11
N VAL A 106 18.21 -36.89 -17.61
CA VAL A 106 17.28 -36.68 -16.48
C VAL A 106 15.86 -37.10 -16.85
N GLN A 107 15.35 -36.67 -18.00
CA GLN A 107 13.99 -37.01 -18.46
C GLN A 107 13.83 -38.53 -18.70
N ASP A 108 14.82 -39.16 -19.34
CA ASP A 108 14.88 -40.60 -19.64
C ASP A 108 14.97 -41.47 -18.37
N GLN A 109 15.63 -40.98 -17.32
CA GLN A 109 15.57 -41.62 -15.99
C GLN A 109 14.21 -41.40 -15.32
N ALA A 110 13.68 -40.18 -15.34
CA ALA A 110 12.44 -39.82 -14.66
C ALA A 110 11.22 -40.56 -15.21
N GLN A 111 11.13 -40.75 -16.53
CA GLN A 111 10.06 -41.51 -17.19
C GLN A 111 9.95 -42.98 -16.74
N ARG A 112 11.02 -43.52 -16.14
CA ARG A 112 11.08 -44.91 -15.62
C ARG A 112 10.78 -45.00 -14.11
N ARG A 113 10.48 -43.88 -13.45
CA ARG A 113 10.17 -43.81 -12.02
C ARG A 113 8.69 -43.54 -11.77
N ALA A 114 8.20 -43.97 -10.61
CA ALA A 114 6.88 -43.58 -10.12
C ALA A 114 6.83 -42.05 -9.91
N GLN A 115 5.73 -41.43 -10.34
CA GLN A 115 5.49 -40.01 -10.16
C GLN A 115 5.15 -39.71 -8.69
N THR A 116 5.90 -38.79 -8.09
CA THR A 116 5.59 -38.20 -6.78
C THR A 116 4.75 -36.95 -7.00
N VAL A 117 3.55 -36.88 -6.44
CA VAL A 117 2.68 -35.70 -6.55
C VAL A 117 3.21 -34.60 -5.62
N ALA A 118 3.16 -33.34 -6.04
CA ALA A 118 3.67 -32.19 -5.28
C ALA A 118 2.57 -31.34 -4.59
N ALA A 119 1.31 -31.45 -5.02
CA ALA A 119 0.19 -30.68 -4.48
C ALA A 119 -1.09 -31.56 -4.39
N PRO A 120 -1.97 -31.35 -3.40
CA PRO A 120 -3.23 -32.08 -3.30
C PRO A 120 -4.14 -31.87 -4.51
N TYR A 121 -4.76 -32.95 -5.02
CA TYR A 121 -5.76 -32.90 -6.10
C TYR A 121 -6.73 -34.09 -6.01
N TRP A 122 -7.90 -33.98 -6.62
CA TRP A 122 -8.87 -35.08 -6.70
C TRP A 122 -8.62 -35.96 -7.94
N SER A 123 -8.63 -37.27 -7.75
CA SER A 123 -8.51 -38.30 -8.79
C SER A 123 -9.72 -39.23 -8.73
N GLY A 124 -10.77 -38.87 -9.47
CA GLY A 124 -12.12 -39.36 -9.16
C GLY A 124 -12.51 -38.95 -7.73
N ASP A 125 -13.19 -39.83 -7.00
CA ASP A 125 -13.60 -39.57 -5.61
C ASP A 125 -12.51 -39.86 -4.57
N ASN A 126 -11.25 -40.05 -5.01
CA ASN A 126 -10.10 -40.16 -4.12
C ASN A 126 -9.32 -38.83 -4.09
N LEU A 127 -9.19 -38.22 -2.90
CA LEU A 127 -8.23 -37.15 -2.69
C LEU A 127 -6.81 -37.73 -2.67
N VAL A 128 -5.96 -37.28 -3.58
CA VAL A 128 -4.54 -37.66 -3.62
C VAL A 128 -3.73 -36.61 -2.89
N MET A 129 -3.27 -36.95 -1.69
CA MET A 129 -2.33 -36.12 -0.91
C MET A 129 -0.88 -36.41 -1.30
N PRO A 130 -0.01 -35.39 -1.42
CA PRO A 130 1.43 -35.58 -1.56
C PRO A 130 2.08 -35.99 -0.23
N GLY A 131 3.37 -36.33 -0.26
CA GLY A 131 4.13 -36.68 0.95
C GLY A 131 4.21 -35.51 1.96
N PRO A 132 4.30 -35.78 3.27
CA PRO A 132 4.40 -34.73 4.30
C PRO A 132 5.61 -33.78 4.15
N ASP A 133 6.63 -34.22 3.42
CA ASP A 133 7.83 -33.46 3.06
C ASP A 133 7.61 -32.48 1.89
N LEU A 134 6.58 -32.68 1.08
CA LEU A 134 6.18 -31.80 -0.03
C LEU A 134 5.02 -30.86 0.34
N LEU A 135 4.29 -31.16 1.41
CA LEU A 135 3.27 -30.28 1.96
C LEU A 135 3.89 -29.02 2.59
N GLU A 136 3.16 -27.91 2.54
CA GLU A 136 3.50 -26.74 3.35
C GLU A 136 3.46 -27.10 4.84
N ARG A 137 4.39 -26.52 5.62
CA ARG A 137 4.63 -26.86 7.03
C ARG A 137 3.33 -26.96 7.86
N GLY A 138 3.13 -28.12 8.48
CA GLY A 138 2.06 -28.42 9.42
C GLY A 138 0.91 -29.23 8.82
N TYR A 139 0.71 -29.19 7.50
CA TYR A 139 -0.32 -29.99 6.83
C TYR A 139 0.10 -31.46 6.80
N GLY A 140 -0.84 -32.38 7.03
CA GLY A 140 -0.55 -33.81 7.09
C GLY A 140 0.12 -34.29 8.39
N GLU A 141 0.52 -33.40 9.32
CA GLU A 141 0.79 -33.81 10.71
C GLU A 141 -0.54 -34.30 11.34
N LYS A 142 -0.57 -35.53 11.88
CA LYS A 142 -1.77 -36.15 12.48
C LYS A 142 -1.52 -36.64 13.91
N PHE A 143 -2.40 -36.27 14.83
CA PHE A 143 -2.49 -36.80 16.20
C PHE A 143 -3.86 -36.43 16.79
N SER A 144 -4.66 -37.40 17.24
CA SER A 144 -6.00 -37.13 17.79
C SER A 144 -6.51 -38.26 18.68
N VAL A 145 -7.18 -37.91 19.77
CA VAL A 145 -7.97 -38.78 20.65
C VAL A 145 -9.45 -38.60 20.32
N ALA A 146 -10.17 -39.69 20.08
CA ALA A 146 -11.53 -39.65 19.52
C ALA A 146 -12.53 -38.94 20.45
N GLU A 147 -12.44 -39.20 21.75
CA GLU A 147 -13.27 -38.61 22.80
C GLU A 147 -13.05 -37.10 22.94
N GLU A 148 -11.83 -36.64 22.70
CA GLU A 148 -11.46 -35.22 22.74
C GLU A 148 -11.91 -34.47 21.47
N VAL A 149 -11.85 -35.11 20.30
CA VAL A 149 -12.48 -34.59 19.07
C VAL A 149 -14.00 -34.53 19.26
N ALA A 150 -14.64 -35.56 19.81
CA ALA A 150 -16.07 -35.56 20.11
C ALA A 150 -16.48 -34.50 21.16
N GLU A 151 -15.60 -34.14 22.10
CA GLU A 151 -15.81 -32.98 23.00
C GLU A 151 -15.71 -31.65 22.24
N LEU A 152 -14.77 -31.51 21.30
CA LEU A 152 -14.65 -30.31 20.46
C LEU A 152 -15.89 -30.09 19.59
N LEU A 153 -16.45 -31.17 19.01
CA LEU A 153 -17.69 -31.13 18.24
C LEU A 153 -18.90 -30.77 19.13
N ARG A 154 -19.03 -31.39 20.31
CA ARG A 154 -20.08 -31.05 21.29
C ARG A 154 -19.97 -29.62 21.84
N ILE A 155 -18.79 -29.01 21.81
CA ILE A 155 -18.63 -27.57 22.07
C ILE A 155 -19.11 -26.75 20.87
N ALA A 156 -18.78 -27.16 19.64
CA ALA A 156 -19.20 -26.48 18.42
C ALA A 156 -20.73 -26.51 18.22
N GLU A 157 -21.41 -27.62 18.52
CA GLU A 157 -22.89 -27.73 18.54
C GLU A 157 -23.54 -26.62 19.38
N ARG A 158 -22.99 -26.34 20.57
CA ARG A 158 -23.47 -25.28 21.48
C ARG A 158 -23.08 -23.86 21.02
N ASN A 159 -22.26 -23.74 19.99
CA ASN A 159 -21.67 -22.49 19.52
C ASN A 159 -21.85 -22.39 17.99
N PRO A 160 -23.06 -22.06 17.48
CA PRO A 160 -23.42 -22.06 16.06
C PRO A 160 -22.37 -21.50 15.07
N LYS A 161 -21.74 -20.36 15.41
CA LYS A 161 -20.70 -19.73 14.57
C LYS A 161 -19.38 -20.52 14.54
N LEU A 162 -19.06 -21.27 15.60
CA LEU A 162 -17.95 -22.23 15.62
C LEU A 162 -18.27 -23.48 14.79
N ALA A 163 -19.50 -24.03 14.89
CA ALA A 163 -19.95 -25.14 14.04
C ALA A 163 -19.81 -24.80 12.55
N LEU A 164 -20.32 -23.65 12.14
CA LEU A 164 -20.24 -23.18 10.76
C LEU A 164 -18.78 -22.97 10.30
N ILE A 165 -17.92 -22.38 11.14
CA ILE A 165 -16.48 -22.21 10.85
C ILE A 165 -15.75 -23.54 10.67
N MET A 166 -16.06 -24.55 11.48
CA MET A 166 -15.46 -25.88 11.35
C MET A 166 -16.01 -26.63 10.13
N GLY A 167 -17.31 -26.50 9.84
CA GLY A 167 -17.94 -27.04 8.65
C GLY A 167 -17.38 -26.46 7.34
N PHE A 168 -17.18 -25.14 7.29
CA PHE A 168 -16.46 -24.48 6.18
C PHE A 168 -15.08 -25.11 5.95
N SER A 169 -14.35 -25.42 7.03
CA SER A 169 -13.02 -26.03 6.92
C SER A 169 -13.10 -27.47 6.42
N TYR A 170 -14.12 -28.23 6.82
CA TYR A 170 -14.36 -29.56 6.25
C TYR A 170 -14.65 -29.50 4.75
N GLY A 171 -15.49 -28.54 4.32
CA GLY A 171 -15.91 -28.37 2.93
C GLY A 171 -14.84 -27.76 2.00
N ALA A 172 -13.82 -27.10 2.54
CA ALA A 172 -12.85 -26.34 1.73
C ALA A 172 -12.12 -27.13 0.63
N PRO A 173 -11.67 -28.39 0.83
CA PRO A 173 -11.05 -29.19 -0.23
C PRO A 173 -11.99 -29.57 -1.39
N TYR A 174 -13.29 -29.30 -1.27
CA TYR A 174 -14.29 -29.61 -2.29
C TYR A 174 -14.66 -28.42 -3.19
N VAL A 175 -14.05 -27.24 -3.00
CA VAL A 175 -14.33 -26.04 -3.81
C VAL A 175 -14.08 -26.30 -5.30
N GLU A 176 -12.88 -26.78 -5.69
CA GLU A 176 -12.57 -27.14 -7.08
C GLU A 176 -13.49 -28.23 -7.67
N PRO A 177 -13.63 -29.45 -7.08
CA PRO A 177 -14.40 -30.53 -7.72
C PRO A 177 -15.92 -30.32 -7.72
N LEU A 178 -16.44 -29.32 -7.01
CA LEU A 178 -17.85 -28.92 -7.04
C LEU A 178 -18.10 -27.68 -7.91
N ASP A 179 -17.09 -27.23 -8.66
CA ASP A 179 -17.15 -26.06 -9.57
C ASP A 179 -17.55 -24.75 -8.85
N ARG A 180 -17.12 -24.60 -7.59
CA ARG A 180 -17.36 -23.40 -6.77
C ARG A 180 -16.15 -22.46 -6.81
N GLN A 181 -16.40 -21.16 -6.61
CA GLN A 181 -15.35 -20.17 -6.54
C GLN A 181 -14.70 -20.12 -5.15
N PRO A 182 -13.37 -19.95 -5.05
CA PRO A 182 -12.70 -19.69 -3.78
C PRO A 182 -13.23 -18.45 -3.06
N PHE A 183 -13.34 -18.51 -1.75
CA PHE A 183 -13.88 -17.43 -0.93
C PHE A 183 -13.18 -17.33 0.43
N TRP A 184 -13.45 -16.23 1.13
CA TRP A 184 -12.89 -15.97 2.47
C TRP A 184 -13.95 -16.21 3.54
N VAL A 185 -13.53 -16.77 4.67
CA VAL A 185 -14.30 -16.80 5.92
C VAL A 185 -13.59 -15.87 6.90
N HIS A 186 -14.12 -14.67 7.12
CA HIS A 186 -13.46 -13.64 7.92
C HIS A 186 -14.13 -13.46 9.29
N SER A 187 -13.45 -13.80 10.38
CA SER A 187 -13.92 -13.53 11.74
C SER A 187 -13.55 -12.11 12.19
N SER A 188 -14.53 -11.19 12.23
CA SER A 188 -14.34 -9.77 12.60
C SER A 188 -14.82 -9.44 14.01
N GLY A 189 -14.60 -8.18 14.44
CA GLY A 189 -15.09 -7.66 15.72
C GLY A 189 -14.06 -7.61 16.84
N VAL A 190 -14.50 -7.55 18.10
CA VAL A 190 -13.63 -7.21 19.25
C VAL A 190 -12.64 -8.33 19.58
N SER A 191 -11.49 -7.99 20.18
CA SER A 191 -10.52 -8.98 20.67
C SER A 191 -11.10 -9.84 21.82
N SER A 192 -10.47 -10.99 22.09
CA SER A 192 -10.85 -11.95 23.14
C SER A 192 -12.25 -12.58 23.03
N LYS A 193 -12.95 -12.46 21.89
CA LYS A 193 -14.31 -13.02 21.65
C LYS A 193 -14.33 -14.27 20.74
N GLY A 194 -13.30 -15.11 20.83
CA GLY A 194 -13.27 -16.45 20.21
C GLY A 194 -12.68 -16.56 18.79
N LYS A 195 -12.35 -15.45 18.10
CA LYS A 195 -11.84 -15.44 16.71
C LYS A 195 -10.70 -16.44 16.46
N THR A 196 -9.61 -16.33 17.22
CA THR A 196 -8.47 -17.26 17.12
C THR A 196 -8.81 -18.68 17.60
N THR A 197 -9.82 -18.87 18.46
CA THR A 197 -10.30 -20.22 18.82
C THR A 197 -10.99 -20.87 17.63
N GLY A 198 -11.86 -20.14 16.91
CA GLY A 198 -12.46 -20.60 15.66
C GLY A 198 -11.42 -20.92 14.59
N LEU A 199 -10.43 -20.03 14.38
CA LEU A 199 -9.33 -20.27 13.45
C LEU A 199 -8.53 -21.54 13.79
N LEU A 200 -8.22 -21.76 15.06
CA LEU A 200 -7.45 -22.95 15.50
C LEU A 200 -8.27 -24.24 15.41
N ALA A 201 -9.58 -24.20 15.70
CA ALA A 201 -10.48 -25.33 15.57
C ALA A 201 -10.75 -25.70 14.10
N ALA A 202 -10.89 -24.71 13.22
CA ALA A 202 -10.95 -24.91 11.77
C ALA A 202 -9.64 -25.48 11.23
N ALA A 203 -8.49 -24.97 11.71
CA ALA A 203 -7.18 -25.45 11.28
C ALA A 203 -6.89 -26.90 11.71
N SER A 204 -7.32 -27.31 12.91
CA SER A 204 -6.96 -28.63 13.44
C SER A 204 -7.48 -29.79 12.59
N LEU A 205 -8.53 -29.62 11.79
CA LEU A 205 -8.99 -30.60 10.83
C LEU A 205 -7.84 -31.09 9.90
N HIS A 206 -7.06 -30.17 9.33
CA HIS A 206 -6.15 -30.45 8.19
C HIS A 206 -4.70 -30.69 8.56
N GLY A 207 -4.32 -30.31 9.78
CA GLY A 207 -2.94 -30.40 10.24
C GLY A 207 -2.74 -29.63 11.53
N ARG A 208 -1.52 -29.67 12.05
CA ARG A 208 -1.19 -29.10 13.34
C ARG A 208 -1.42 -27.58 13.38
N PRO A 209 -2.15 -27.04 14.35
CA PRO A 209 -2.30 -25.59 14.51
C PRO A 209 -1.33 -25.01 15.57
N GLY A 210 -1.32 -23.69 15.70
CA GLY A 210 -0.48 -22.92 16.63
C GLY A 210 0.83 -22.42 16.02
N LYS A 211 1.70 -21.82 16.85
CA LYS A 211 2.90 -21.02 16.45
C LYS A 211 3.99 -21.75 15.63
N ARG A 212 3.80 -23.02 15.28
CA ARG A 212 4.70 -23.84 14.45
C ARG A 212 3.95 -24.67 13.39
N GLY A 213 2.64 -24.46 13.27
CA GLY A 213 1.71 -25.25 12.46
C GLY A 213 1.20 -24.51 11.22
N ILE A 214 0.02 -24.89 10.75
CA ILE A 214 -0.55 -24.44 9.48
C ILE A 214 -1.06 -22.99 9.49
N ASN A 215 -1.52 -22.48 10.64
CA ASN A 215 -2.01 -21.12 10.73
C ASN A 215 -0.88 -20.11 10.93
N ARG A 216 -0.90 -19.03 10.14
CA ARG A 216 0.19 -18.05 10.01
C ARG A 216 -0.35 -16.65 10.25
N PRO A 217 0.46 -15.68 10.73
CA PRO A 217 0.02 -14.29 10.75
C PRO A 217 -0.08 -13.73 9.33
N TRP A 218 -0.98 -12.78 9.10
CA TRP A 218 -1.15 -12.03 7.84
C TRP A 218 0.06 -11.16 7.40
N ASN A 219 1.24 -11.34 8.03
CA ASN A 219 2.47 -10.59 7.78
C ASN A 219 3.16 -11.02 6.46
N ALA A 220 2.51 -10.76 5.33
CA ALA A 220 2.98 -11.04 3.97
C ALA A 220 2.50 -9.96 2.98
N SER A 221 3.22 -9.78 1.88
CA SER A 221 2.75 -8.95 0.77
C SER A 221 1.63 -9.68 -0.01
N GLY A 222 0.77 -8.96 -0.72
CA GLY A 222 -0.32 -9.58 -1.50
C GLY A 222 0.16 -10.66 -2.47
N ASN A 223 1.30 -10.44 -3.15
CA ASN A 223 1.91 -11.46 -4.02
C ASN A 223 2.47 -12.66 -3.22
N GLY A 224 3.01 -12.43 -2.02
CA GLY A 224 3.45 -13.50 -1.12
C GLY A 224 2.29 -14.36 -0.61
N VAL A 225 1.10 -13.76 -0.46
CA VAL A 225 -0.14 -14.50 -0.14
C VAL A 225 -0.57 -15.34 -1.34
N THR A 226 -0.62 -14.79 -2.56
CA THR A 226 -0.89 -15.57 -3.79
C THR A 226 0.05 -16.77 -3.94
N LEU A 227 1.36 -16.57 -3.74
CA LEU A 227 2.36 -17.65 -3.82
C LEU A 227 2.25 -18.69 -2.69
N PHE A 228 1.79 -18.31 -1.50
CA PHE A 228 1.51 -19.26 -0.41
C PHE A 228 0.27 -20.10 -0.72
N LEU A 229 -0.81 -19.47 -1.17
CA LEU A 229 -2.07 -20.14 -1.53
C LEU A 229 -1.87 -21.12 -2.68
N GLY A 230 -1.16 -20.73 -3.75
CA GLY A 230 -0.88 -21.58 -4.90
C GLY A 230 -0.11 -22.88 -4.58
N LYS A 231 0.56 -22.98 -3.43
CA LYS A 231 1.16 -24.23 -2.93
C LYS A 231 0.19 -25.15 -2.19
N LEU A 232 -0.92 -24.61 -1.69
CA LEU A 232 -1.96 -25.37 -1.00
C LEU A 232 -2.90 -26.07 -1.99
N ALA A 233 -2.95 -25.62 -3.24
CA ALA A 233 -3.88 -26.06 -4.28
C ALA A 233 -5.33 -26.02 -3.79
N ILE A 234 -5.92 -27.14 -3.38
CA ILE A 234 -7.29 -27.21 -2.85
C ILE A 234 -7.39 -27.10 -1.31
N MET A 235 -6.27 -27.11 -0.58
CA MET A 235 -6.31 -27.06 0.89
C MET A 235 -6.71 -25.65 1.39
N PRO A 236 -7.49 -25.56 2.48
CA PRO A 236 -7.82 -24.28 3.10
C PRO A 236 -6.58 -23.58 3.65
N ALA A 237 -6.67 -22.26 3.81
CA ALA A 237 -5.61 -21.41 4.33
C ALA A 237 -6.04 -20.70 5.61
N PHE A 238 -5.15 -20.58 6.60
CA PHE A 238 -5.48 -20.04 7.93
C PHE A 238 -4.56 -18.85 8.28
N LEU A 239 -5.09 -17.63 8.16
CA LEU A 239 -4.34 -16.38 8.34
C LEU A 239 -4.89 -15.53 9.50
N ASP A 240 -4.13 -15.44 10.59
CA ASP A 240 -4.50 -14.72 11.81
C ASP A 240 -4.10 -13.23 11.73
N GLU A 241 -4.94 -12.35 12.28
CA GLU A 241 -4.74 -10.91 12.46
C GLU A 241 -4.44 -10.12 11.16
N LEU A 242 -5.45 -9.96 10.30
CA LEU A 242 -5.41 -9.21 9.02
C LEU A 242 -4.79 -7.81 9.12
N HIS A 243 -4.89 -7.16 10.28
CA HIS A 243 -4.25 -5.87 10.52
C HIS A 243 -2.71 -5.91 10.35
N MET A 244 -2.08 -7.08 10.52
CA MET A 244 -0.63 -7.27 10.34
C MET A 244 -0.18 -7.20 8.87
N ALA A 245 -1.09 -7.32 7.89
CA ALA A 245 -0.77 -7.17 6.48
C ALA A 245 -0.46 -5.71 6.07
N GLY A 246 -0.95 -4.75 6.86
CA GLY A 246 -0.81 -3.31 6.55
C GLY A 246 -1.49 -2.87 5.24
N PHE A 247 -2.43 -3.66 4.70
CA PHE A 247 -3.11 -3.37 3.45
C PHE A 247 -3.97 -2.10 3.54
N THR A 248 -3.82 -1.22 2.57
CA THR A 248 -4.81 -0.16 2.28
C THR A 248 -6.07 -0.78 1.66
N PRO A 249 -7.26 -0.14 1.72
CA PRO A 249 -8.48 -0.72 1.14
C PRO A 249 -8.37 -1.14 -0.33
N PRO A 250 -7.71 -0.38 -1.25
CA PRO A 250 -7.49 -0.84 -2.62
C PRO A 250 -6.57 -2.07 -2.75
N GLN A 251 -5.65 -2.27 -1.79
CA GLN A 251 -4.84 -3.49 -1.72
C GLN A 251 -5.66 -4.66 -1.16
N LEU A 252 -6.46 -4.45 -0.12
CA LEU A 252 -7.37 -5.45 0.43
C LEU A 252 -8.37 -5.93 -0.64
N LYS A 253 -9.08 -5.02 -1.31
CA LYS A 253 -9.96 -5.31 -2.46
C LYS A 253 -9.23 -6.15 -3.52
N ARG A 254 -8.02 -5.74 -3.94
CA ARG A 254 -7.21 -6.48 -4.92
C ARG A 254 -6.80 -7.88 -4.44
N THR A 255 -6.45 -8.04 -3.16
CA THR A 255 -6.07 -9.34 -2.60
C THR A 255 -7.28 -10.28 -2.51
N VAL A 256 -8.45 -9.78 -2.08
CA VAL A 256 -9.71 -10.55 -2.10
C VAL A 256 -10.01 -11.03 -3.52
N HIS A 257 -10.14 -10.12 -4.52
CA HIS A 257 -10.36 -10.54 -5.91
C HIS A 257 -9.31 -11.55 -6.39
N THR A 258 -8.01 -11.23 -6.29
CA THR A 258 -6.94 -12.13 -6.77
C THR A 258 -7.06 -13.54 -6.18
N THR A 259 -7.38 -13.66 -4.90
CA THR A 259 -7.38 -14.97 -4.21
C THR A 259 -8.69 -15.73 -4.39
N CYS A 260 -9.82 -15.02 -4.43
CA CYS A 260 -11.14 -15.60 -4.73
C CYS A 260 -11.31 -15.96 -6.21
N ASP A 261 -10.64 -15.24 -7.12
CA ASP A 261 -10.59 -15.56 -8.55
C ASP A 261 -9.52 -16.63 -8.87
N GLY A 262 -9.25 -17.53 -7.92
CA GLY A 262 -8.41 -18.73 -8.09
C GLY A 262 -6.89 -18.55 -7.91
N SER A 263 -6.41 -17.35 -7.54
CA SER A 263 -4.97 -16.98 -7.55
C SER A 263 -4.26 -17.08 -8.91
N ASP A 264 -4.96 -17.46 -9.97
CA ASP A 264 -4.39 -17.59 -11.31
C ASP A 264 -4.04 -16.21 -11.90
N ARG A 265 -2.86 -16.16 -12.52
CA ARG A 265 -2.32 -15.00 -13.21
C ARG A 265 -1.37 -15.48 -14.30
N PHE A 266 -1.68 -15.14 -15.55
CA PHE A 266 -0.71 -15.21 -16.64
C PHE A 266 0.48 -14.30 -16.34
N THR A 267 1.67 -14.90 -16.18
CA THR A 267 2.93 -14.18 -16.06
C THR A 267 3.75 -14.38 -17.33
N SER A 268 4.26 -13.29 -17.91
CA SER A 268 5.24 -13.38 -18.99
C SER A 268 6.61 -13.69 -18.38
N SER A 269 7.07 -14.93 -18.53
CA SER A 269 8.43 -15.30 -18.13
C SER A 269 9.49 -14.48 -18.89
N ARG A 270 10.71 -14.36 -18.32
CA ARG A 270 11.88 -13.79 -19.03
C ARG A 270 12.20 -14.47 -20.37
N LYS A 271 11.67 -15.68 -20.61
CA LYS A 271 11.85 -16.50 -21.83
C LYS A 271 10.72 -16.29 -22.88
N ARG A 272 9.82 -15.31 -22.72
CA ARG A 272 8.59 -15.09 -23.54
C ARG A 272 7.60 -16.28 -23.62
N LYS A 273 7.77 -17.33 -22.79
CA LYS A 273 6.69 -18.27 -22.49
C LYS A 273 5.67 -17.57 -21.59
N LEU A 274 4.38 -17.76 -21.89
CA LEU A 274 3.31 -17.68 -20.88
C LEU A 274 3.63 -18.71 -19.79
N SER A 275 3.66 -18.27 -18.53
CA SER A 275 3.65 -19.13 -17.37
C SER A 275 2.36 -18.86 -16.61
N GLU A 276 1.52 -19.88 -16.50
CA GLU A 276 0.42 -19.93 -15.54
C GLU A 276 1.01 -19.81 -14.12
N SER A 277 0.25 -19.20 -13.21
CA SER A 277 0.63 -19.15 -11.79
C SER A 277 0.06 -20.38 -11.08
N PRO A 278 0.70 -20.91 -10.01
CA PRO A 278 0.10 -21.99 -9.24
C PRO A 278 -1.26 -21.55 -8.68
N ALA A 279 -2.33 -22.15 -9.18
CA ALA A 279 -3.70 -21.81 -8.82
C ALA A 279 -4.07 -22.38 -7.45
N TRP A 280 -5.06 -21.76 -6.80
CA TRP A 280 -5.58 -22.16 -5.50
C TRP A 280 -7.09 -22.14 -5.49
N TYR A 281 -7.69 -23.27 -5.12
CA TYR A 281 -9.12 -23.53 -5.16
C TYR A 281 -9.64 -24.05 -3.80
N GLY A 282 -9.60 -23.20 -2.78
CA GLY A 282 -10.03 -23.53 -1.41
C GLY A 282 -10.69 -22.36 -0.67
N VAL A 283 -10.70 -22.42 0.67
CA VAL A 283 -11.28 -21.38 1.54
C VAL A 283 -10.20 -20.72 2.41
N LEU A 284 -10.21 -19.39 2.48
CA LEU A 284 -9.26 -18.60 3.28
C LEU A 284 -9.92 -18.15 4.59
N PHE A 285 -9.54 -18.79 5.69
CA PHE A 285 -9.94 -18.40 7.03
C PHE A 285 -9.07 -17.24 7.51
N SER A 286 -9.71 -16.11 7.80
CA SER A 286 -9.06 -14.89 8.26
C SER A 286 -9.62 -14.47 9.61
N THR A 287 -8.81 -13.81 10.44
CA THR A 287 -9.31 -13.06 11.61
C THR A 287 -8.94 -11.58 11.49
N GLY A 288 -9.73 -10.69 12.10
CA GLY A 288 -9.48 -9.25 12.10
C GLY A 288 -10.17 -8.53 13.25
N ASN A 289 -9.78 -7.27 13.50
CA ASN A 289 -10.46 -6.37 14.45
C ASN A 289 -11.39 -5.36 13.73
N TYR A 290 -11.33 -5.31 12.39
CA TYR A 290 -12.19 -4.51 11.51
C TYR A 290 -12.89 -5.44 10.52
N SER A 291 -14.03 -5.00 9.99
CA SER A 291 -14.75 -5.69 8.91
C SER A 291 -14.02 -5.58 7.58
N VAL A 292 -14.07 -6.62 6.74
CA VAL A 292 -13.58 -6.59 5.36
C VAL A 292 -14.61 -5.98 4.43
N THR A 293 -15.90 -6.29 4.59
CA THR A 293 -16.99 -5.68 3.81
C THR A 293 -17.09 -4.18 4.11
N GLY A 294 -17.21 -3.79 5.39
CA GLY A 294 -17.28 -2.39 5.81
C GLY A 294 -16.01 -1.54 5.54
N VAL A 295 -14.88 -2.15 5.19
CA VAL A 295 -13.66 -1.45 4.71
C VAL A 295 -13.60 -1.40 3.17
N CYS A 296 -14.35 -2.24 2.47
CA CYS A 296 -14.43 -2.31 1.00
C CYS A 296 -15.89 -2.48 0.52
N PRO A 297 -16.80 -1.53 0.85
CA PRO A 297 -18.25 -1.64 0.65
C PRO A 297 -18.59 -1.73 -0.85
N HIS A 298 -18.78 -2.97 -1.30
CA HIS A 298 -19.01 -3.36 -2.68
C HIS A 298 -19.65 -4.76 -2.73
N ALA A 299 -20.78 -4.90 -3.42
CA ALA A 299 -21.44 -6.19 -3.66
C ALA A 299 -20.50 -7.27 -4.23
N GLU A 300 -19.53 -6.90 -5.07
CA GLU A 300 -18.53 -7.82 -5.65
C GLU A 300 -17.60 -8.47 -4.61
N ILE A 301 -17.42 -7.82 -3.45
CA ILE A 301 -16.58 -8.26 -2.33
C ILE A 301 -17.42 -9.01 -1.29
N ALA A 302 -18.64 -8.53 -1.00
CA ALA A 302 -19.57 -9.22 -0.10
C ALA A 302 -19.83 -10.67 -0.54
N VAL A 303 -20.06 -10.94 -1.83
CA VAL A 303 -20.24 -12.32 -2.35
C VAL A 303 -18.98 -13.21 -2.29
N ARG A 304 -17.81 -12.63 -1.98
CA ARG A 304 -16.52 -13.33 -1.89
C ARG A 304 -16.00 -13.49 -0.46
N VAL A 305 -16.65 -12.87 0.52
CA VAL A 305 -16.21 -12.84 1.92
C VAL A 305 -17.40 -13.10 2.85
N VAL A 306 -17.52 -14.33 3.33
CA VAL A 306 -18.43 -14.65 4.43
C VAL A 306 -17.84 -14.07 5.71
N GLU A 307 -18.31 -12.90 6.11
CA GLU A 307 -17.91 -12.29 7.37
C GLU A 307 -18.73 -12.83 8.54
N ILE A 308 -18.05 -13.19 9.63
CA ILE A 308 -18.63 -13.81 10.83
C ILE A 308 -18.29 -12.93 12.04
N PRO A 309 -19.22 -12.08 12.51
CA PRO A 309 -18.96 -11.16 13.61
C PRO A 309 -18.91 -11.90 14.96
N THR A 310 -17.97 -11.50 15.81
CA THR A 310 -17.88 -11.96 17.21
C THR A 310 -19.16 -11.70 18.02
N PRO A 311 -19.51 -12.56 19.00
CA PRO A 311 -18.73 -13.69 19.51
C PRO A 311 -18.83 -14.96 18.63
N ILE A 312 -17.68 -15.62 18.44
CA ILE A 312 -17.62 -16.95 17.81
C ILE A 312 -17.98 -18.06 18.81
N THR A 313 -17.62 -17.84 20.07
CA THR A 313 -17.90 -18.72 21.21
C THR A 313 -18.65 -17.94 22.28
N LEU A 314 -19.81 -18.44 22.70
CA LEU A 314 -20.73 -17.80 23.63
C LEU A 314 -20.13 -17.68 25.04
N THR A 315 -19.42 -18.71 25.51
CA THR A 315 -18.77 -18.72 26.83
C THR A 315 -17.24 -18.61 26.72
N PRO A 316 -16.57 -17.93 27.68
CA PRO A 316 -15.11 -17.98 27.82
C PRO A 316 -14.58 -19.39 28.09
N GLU A 317 -15.41 -20.27 28.66
CA GLU A 317 -15.08 -21.64 29.06
C GLU A 317 -14.99 -22.56 27.84
N ASP A 318 -15.99 -22.52 26.96
CA ASP A 318 -15.92 -23.13 25.62
C ASP A 318 -14.73 -22.56 24.83
N ALA A 319 -14.52 -21.24 24.88
CA ALA A 319 -13.42 -20.57 24.18
C ALA A 319 -12.02 -21.07 24.62
N LYS A 320 -11.86 -21.44 25.91
CA LYS A 320 -10.65 -22.05 26.47
C LYS A 320 -10.57 -23.54 26.11
N ARG A 321 -11.64 -24.32 26.32
CA ARG A 321 -11.63 -25.78 26.15
C ARG A 321 -11.51 -26.17 24.68
N ALA A 322 -12.27 -25.56 23.76
CA ALA A 322 -12.14 -25.78 22.32
C ALA A 322 -10.73 -25.42 21.82
N LYS A 323 -10.15 -24.32 22.30
CA LYS A 323 -8.78 -23.91 21.94
C LYS A 323 -7.72 -24.90 22.43
N LYS A 324 -7.88 -25.46 23.64
CA LYS A 324 -7.01 -26.53 24.15
C LYS A 324 -7.13 -27.77 23.25
N LEU A 325 -8.36 -28.27 23.08
CA LEU A 325 -8.68 -29.46 22.29
C LEU A 325 -8.13 -29.38 20.86
N ALA A 326 -8.33 -28.26 20.17
CA ALA A 326 -7.86 -28.05 18.80
C ALA A 326 -6.32 -27.99 18.68
N ILE A 327 -5.61 -27.51 19.70
CA ILE A 327 -4.13 -27.52 19.73
C ILE A 327 -3.60 -28.93 20.00
N GLU A 328 -4.33 -29.73 20.78
CA GLU A 328 -3.93 -31.07 21.20
C GLU A 328 -4.41 -32.18 20.26
N ASN A 329 -5.41 -31.93 19.40
CA ASN A 329 -6.01 -32.92 18.49
C ASN A 329 -6.15 -32.35 17.06
N TYR A 330 -5.36 -32.86 16.12
CA TYR A 330 -5.21 -32.33 14.76
C TYR A 330 -4.92 -33.37 13.66
N GLY A 331 -5.18 -33.02 12.40
CA GLY A 331 -4.99 -33.86 11.21
C GLY A 331 -6.04 -34.96 11.00
N TRP A 332 -7.18 -34.86 11.70
CA TRP A 332 -8.23 -35.86 11.79
C TRP A 332 -9.34 -35.73 10.73
N TRP A 333 -9.26 -34.75 9.83
CA TRP A 333 -10.14 -34.67 8.65
C TRP A 333 -10.03 -35.93 7.78
N THR A 334 -11.17 -36.37 7.25
CA THR A 334 -11.31 -37.53 6.37
C THR A 334 -12.22 -37.18 5.19
N PRO A 335 -11.87 -37.58 3.95
CA PRO A 335 -12.70 -37.32 2.77
C PRO A 335 -13.94 -38.22 2.73
N VAL A 336 -14.99 -37.72 2.10
CA VAL A 336 -16.18 -38.47 1.66
C VAL A 336 -16.27 -38.46 0.13
N PRO A 337 -17.04 -39.36 -0.50
CA PRO A 337 -17.28 -39.32 -1.94
C PRO A 337 -17.84 -37.96 -2.37
N ARG A 338 -17.33 -37.39 -3.46
CA ARG A 338 -17.66 -36.02 -3.87
C ARG A 338 -19.14 -35.84 -4.18
N GLU A 339 -19.82 -36.90 -4.63
CA GLU A 339 -21.26 -36.87 -4.87
C GLU A 339 -22.09 -36.83 -3.57
N ALA A 340 -21.60 -37.43 -2.47
CA ALA A 340 -22.23 -37.25 -1.16
C ALA A 340 -22.11 -35.79 -0.69
N MET A 341 -20.95 -35.15 -0.93
CA MET A 341 -20.78 -33.72 -0.66
C MET A 341 -21.67 -32.84 -1.54
N ARG A 342 -21.85 -33.17 -2.83
CA ARG A 342 -22.78 -32.49 -3.74
C ARG A 342 -24.23 -32.57 -3.26
N LEU A 343 -24.70 -33.75 -2.86
CA LEU A 343 -26.07 -33.96 -2.36
C LEU A 343 -26.31 -33.22 -1.04
N ALA A 344 -25.35 -33.25 -0.11
CA ALA A 344 -25.44 -32.48 1.14
C ALA A 344 -25.40 -30.96 0.89
N LEU A 345 -24.65 -30.50 -0.10
CA LEU A 345 -24.58 -29.09 -0.50
C LEU A 345 -25.93 -28.60 -1.04
N ALA A 346 -26.53 -29.33 -1.99
CA ALA A 346 -27.85 -28.99 -2.53
C ALA A 346 -28.93 -28.97 -1.43
N HIS A 347 -28.93 -29.96 -0.54
CA HIS A 347 -29.86 -29.99 0.59
C HIS A 347 -29.63 -28.82 1.57
N ALA A 348 -28.39 -28.37 1.76
CA ALA A 348 -28.10 -27.18 2.55
C ALA A 348 -28.54 -25.87 1.85
N GLU A 349 -28.46 -25.79 0.53
CA GLU A 349 -29.01 -24.67 -0.26
C GLU A 349 -30.55 -24.60 -0.11
N ASP A 350 -31.25 -25.74 -0.24
CA ASP A 350 -32.70 -25.86 0.02
C ASP A 350 -33.08 -25.42 1.45
N LEU A 351 -32.29 -25.85 2.45
CA LEU A 351 -32.56 -25.54 3.86
C LEU A 351 -32.23 -24.09 4.24
N ILE A 352 -31.24 -23.46 3.61
CA ILE A 352 -30.95 -22.03 3.84
C ILE A 352 -32.04 -21.18 3.17
N GLY A 353 -32.42 -21.52 1.94
CA GLY A 353 -33.36 -20.78 1.12
C GLY A 353 -32.69 -19.65 0.34
N ILE A 354 -33.04 -19.51 -0.95
CA ILE A 354 -32.56 -18.43 -1.82
C ILE A 354 -33.57 -17.27 -1.77
N PRO A 355 -33.16 -16.02 -1.46
CA PRO A 355 -34.04 -14.86 -1.56
C PRO A 355 -34.58 -14.64 -2.98
N GLU A 356 -35.83 -14.20 -3.11
CA GLU A 356 -36.51 -13.96 -4.40
C GLU A 356 -35.70 -13.06 -5.35
N ASP A 357 -34.88 -12.18 -4.78
CA ASP A 357 -33.92 -11.27 -5.43
C ASP A 357 -32.95 -11.99 -6.42
N GLY A 358 -32.72 -13.31 -6.26
CA GLY A 358 -32.16 -14.23 -7.27
C GLY A 358 -30.72 -14.03 -7.76
N GLY A 359 -30.11 -12.87 -7.53
CA GLY A 359 -28.79 -12.50 -8.05
C GLY A 359 -27.66 -12.62 -7.03
N THR A 360 -27.09 -11.49 -6.64
CA THR A 360 -25.95 -11.35 -5.71
C THR A 360 -26.06 -12.22 -4.45
N ALA A 361 -27.26 -12.29 -3.85
CA ALA A 361 -27.52 -13.08 -2.64
C ALA A 361 -27.34 -14.60 -2.84
N GLY A 362 -27.56 -15.13 -4.06
CA GLY A 362 -27.41 -16.56 -4.35
C GLY A 362 -26.02 -17.08 -4.01
N ARG A 363 -24.96 -16.36 -4.40
CA ARG A 363 -23.57 -16.74 -4.09
C ARG A 363 -23.25 -16.74 -2.59
N VAL A 364 -23.95 -15.92 -1.80
CA VAL A 364 -23.81 -15.93 -0.34
C VAL A 364 -24.42 -17.24 0.21
N VAL A 365 -25.57 -17.67 -0.31
CA VAL A 365 -26.18 -18.97 0.00
C VAL A 365 -25.28 -20.14 -0.42
N GLU A 366 -24.75 -20.13 -1.65
CA GLU A 366 -23.82 -21.18 -2.14
C GLU A 366 -22.62 -21.39 -1.20
N ASN A 367 -22.01 -20.29 -0.76
CA ASN A 367 -20.89 -20.32 0.19
C ASN A 367 -21.36 -20.87 1.54
N LEU A 368 -22.40 -20.29 2.14
CA LEU A 368 -22.93 -20.69 3.45
C LEU A 368 -23.35 -22.17 3.49
N ALA A 369 -23.92 -22.68 2.39
CA ALA A 369 -24.30 -24.08 2.24
C ALA A 369 -23.09 -25.03 2.32
N LEU A 370 -21.93 -24.64 1.80
CA LEU A 370 -20.68 -25.42 1.95
C LEU A 370 -20.29 -25.57 3.43
N GLY A 371 -20.54 -24.54 4.23
CA GLY A 371 -20.35 -24.57 5.68
C GLY A 371 -21.30 -25.53 6.40
N VAL A 372 -22.59 -25.51 6.05
CA VAL A 372 -23.62 -26.40 6.64
C VAL A 372 -23.41 -27.86 6.20
N ALA A 373 -23.18 -28.11 4.92
CA ALA A 373 -22.89 -29.45 4.39
C ALA A 373 -21.60 -30.04 4.97
N GLY A 374 -20.56 -29.22 5.15
CA GLY A 374 -19.33 -29.65 5.82
C GLY A 374 -19.53 -29.94 7.30
N ALA A 375 -20.40 -29.20 8.00
CA ALA A 375 -20.74 -29.48 9.39
C ALA A 375 -21.48 -30.83 9.55
N TYR A 376 -22.33 -31.20 8.59
CA TYR A 376 -23.02 -32.50 8.57
C TYR A 376 -22.05 -33.70 8.55
N PHE A 377 -21.04 -33.68 7.67
CA PHE A 377 -20.03 -34.75 7.64
C PHE A 377 -19.06 -34.71 8.82
N LEU A 378 -18.92 -33.55 9.48
CA LEU A 378 -18.00 -33.36 10.60
C LEU A 378 -18.58 -33.82 11.95
N GLY A 379 -19.89 -33.66 12.15
CA GLY A 379 -20.54 -33.92 13.44
C GLY A 379 -22.03 -34.28 13.38
N GLY A 380 -22.53 -34.74 12.23
CA GLY A 380 -23.91 -35.19 12.09
C GLY A 380 -24.94 -34.07 12.00
N LYS A 381 -26.20 -34.41 12.24
CA LYS A 381 -27.33 -33.50 12.07
C LYS A 381 -27.29 -32.35 13.08
N GLU A 382 -26.90 -32.64 14.31
CA GLU A 382 -26.85 -31.71 15.44
C GLU A 382 -25.87 -30.55 15.17
N LEU A 383 -24.70 -30.86 14.62
CA LEU A 383 -23.72 -29.85 14.22
C LEU A 383 -24.16 -29.11 12.94
N ALA A 384 -24.85 -29.78 12.02
CA ALA A 384 -25.43 -29.15 10.82
C ALA A 384 -26.57 -28.17 11.15
N ASP A 385 -27.48 -28.53 12.06
CA ASP A 385 -28.56 -27.65 12.55
C ASP A 385 -27.97 -26.40 13.23
N ALA A 386 -26.92 -26.56 14.04
CA ALA A 386 -26.19 -25.45 14.65
C ALA A 386 -25.53 -24.55 13.59
N ALA A 387 -24.86 -25.14 12.60
CA ALA A 387 -24.27 -24.39 11.48
C ALA A 387 -25.35 -23.66 10.64
N LEU A 388 -26.49 -24.30 10.38
CA LEU A 388 -27.63 -23.73 9.64
C LEU A 388 -28.25 -22.54 10.37
N SER A 389 -28.35 -22.61 11.71
CA SER A 389 -28.81 -21.48 12.52
C SER A 389 -27.89 -20.26 12.38
N ALA A 390 -26.56 -20.46 12.40
CA ALA A 390 -25.62 -19.38 12.14
C ALA A 390 -25.66 -18.91 10.67
N ALA A 391 -25.82 -19.82 9.71
CA ALA A 391 -25.88 -19.47 8.29
C ALA A 391 -27.07 -18.55 7.98
N ARG A 392 -28.24 -18.83 8.53
CA ARG A 392 -29.44 -17.97 8.38
C ARG A 392 -29.28 -16.61 9.07
N GLU A 393 -28.63 -16.56 10.24
CA GLU A 393 -28.29 -15.29 10.92
C GLU A 393 -27.38 -14.41 10.03
N LEU A 394 -26.30 -15.00 9.49
CA LEU A 394 -25.35 -14.29 8.62
C LEU A 394 -25.95 -13.87 7.29
N LEU A 395 -26.80 -14.72 6.67
CA LEU A 395 -27.48 -14.39 5.42
C LEU A 395 -28.41 -13.18 5.61
N ALA A 396 -29.20 -13.15 6.68
CA ALA A 396 -30.10 -12.04 6.96
C ALA A 396 -29.35 -10.70 7.08
N VAL A 397 -28.22 -10.69 7.81
CA VAL A 397 -27.37 -9.50 7.94
C VAL A 397 -26.75 -9.10 6.59
N GLN A 398 -26.08 -10.03 5.90
CA GLN A 398 -25.37 -9.71 4.65
C GLN A 398 -26.31 -9.38 3.48
N VAL A 399 -27.52 -9.92 3.44
CA VAL A 399 -28.54 -9.54 2.44
C VAL A 399 -29.07 -8.12 2.71
N GLU A 400 -29.25 -7.72 3.96
CA GLU A 400 -29.69 -6.36 4.28
C GLU A 400 -28.55 -5.34 4.06
N GLU A 401 -27.30 -5.65 4.45
CA GLU A 401 -26.11 -4.87 4.07
C GLU A 401 -26.01 -4.71 2.53
N LEU A 402 -26.24 -5.78 1.77
CA LEU A 402 -26.27 -5.75 0.30
C LEU A 402 -27.44 -4.93 -0.28
N ARG A 403 -28.53 -4.73 0.45
CA ARG A 403 -29.67 -3.90 0.06
C ARG A 403 -29.43 -2.43 0.40
N GLU A 404 -28.89 -2.13 1.57
CA GLU A 404 -28.47 -0.78 1.96
C GLU A 404 -27.32 -0.24 1.08
N GLU A 405 -26.29 -1.06 0.79
CA GLU A 405 -25.25 -0.71 -0.19
C GLU A 405 -25.75 -0.76 -1.65
N GLY A 406 -26.90 -1.42 -1.88
CA GLY A 406 -27.45 -1.75 -3.19
C GLY A 406 -28.08 -0.60 -3.98
N VAL A 407 -28.13 0.61 -3.41
CA VAL A 407 -28.64 1.83 -4.07
C VAL A 407 -27.90 2.04 -5.39
N LYS A 408 -28.63 1.99 -6.51
CA LYS A 408 -28.02 1.88 -7.86
C LYS A 408 -27.14 3.08 -8.18
N PRO A 409 -26.14 2.94 -9.09
CA PRO A 409 -25.34 4.07 -9.54
C PRO A 409 -26.19 5.24 -10.04
N SER A 410 -27.30 4.98 -10.74
CA SER A 410 -28.31 5.99 -11.10
C SER A 410 -28.95 6.71 -9.92
N GLU A 411 -29.31 5.98 -8.87
CA GLU A 411 -30.05 6.49 -7.70
C GLU A 411 -29.12 7.34 -6.82
N ARG A 412 -27.88 6.85 -6.58
CA ARG A 412 -26.82 7.61 -5.91
C ARG A 412 -26.47 8.91 -6.66
N LEU A 413 -26.41 8.85 -7.99
CA LEU A 413 -26.18 10.03 -8.81
C LEU A 413 -27.37 11.00 -8.77
N LEU A 414 -28.61 10.50 -8.79
CA LEU A 414 -29.82 11.32 -8.75
C LEU A 414 -29.95 12.07 -7.42
N GLU A 415 -29.67 11.42 -6.29
CA GLU A 415 -29.73 12.06 -4.98
C GLU A 415 -28.62 13.10 -4.79
N GLU A 416 -27.37 12.84 -5.19
CA GLU A 416 -26.32 13.89 -5.14
C GLU A 416 -26.59 15.04 -6.12
N ILE A 417 -27.34 14.82 -7.22
CA ILE A 417 -27.83 15.92 -8.06
C ILE A 417 -28.87 16.77 -7.30
N ARG A 418 -29.82 16.14 -6.57
CA ARG A 418 -30.78 16.85 -5.71
C ARG A 418 -30.05 17.66 -4.63
N GLN A 419 -29.13 17.03 -3.91
CA GLN A 419 -28.32 17.68 -2.88
C GLN A 419 -27.44 18.79 -3.44
N ALA A 420 -26.87 18.65 -4.64
CA ALA A 420 -26.10 19.70 -5.29
C ALA A 420 -26.96 20.92 -5.68
N VAL A 421 -28.21 20.73 -6.10
CA VAL A 421 -29.14 21.85 -6.37
C VAL A 421 -29.57 22.54 -5.07
N VAL A 422 -29.95 21.77 -4.04
CA VAL A 422 -30.43 22.29 -2.74
C VAL A 422 -29.32 23.00 -1.96
N SER A 423 -28.11 22.43 -1.90
CA SER A 423 -26.97 23.01 -1.16
C SER A 423 -26.21 24.12 -1.91
N ARG A 424 -26.40 24.25 -3.24
CA ARG A 424 -25.62 25.17 -4.10
C ARG A 424 -26.52 25.99 -5.06
N PRO A 425 -27.70 26.52 -4.65
CA PRO A 425 -28.70 27.07 -5.57
C PRO A 425 -28.20 28.24 -6.43
N ASN A 426 -27.30 29.07 -5.90
CA ASN A 426 -26.65 30.16 -6.65
C ASN A 426 -25.79 29.68 -7.85
N LYS A 427 -25.49 28.37 -7.94
CA LYS A 427 -24.79 27.74 -9.06
C LYS A 427 -25.70 26.96 -10.01
N PHE A 428 -27.01 26.89 -9.71
CA PHE A 428 -28.06 26.33 -10.55
C PHE A 428 -29.19 27.35 -10.78
N PRO A 429 -28.89 28.56 -11.30
CA PRO A 429 -29.92 29.56 -11.58
C PRO A 429 -30.90 29.07 -12.67
N THR A 430 -32.10 29.63 -12.69
CA THR A 430 -33.04 29.45 -13.81
C THR A 430 -32.50 30.08 -15.09
N ALA A 431 -32.97 29.60 -16.24
CA ALA A 431 -32.57 30.10 -17.55
C ALA A 431 -32.85 31.61 -17.73
N GLY A 432 -33.96 32.10 -17.18
CA GLY A 432 -34.31 33.52 -17.13
C GLY A 432 -33.29 34.32 -16.32
N ARG A 433 -33.11 33.97 -15.03
CA ARG A 433 -32.20 34.68 -14.11
C ARG A 433 -30.76 34.73 -14.61
N TYR A 434 -30.29 33.70 -15.30
CA TYR A 434 -28.98 33.73 -15.96
C TYR A 434 -28.95 34.71 -17.15
N SER A 435 -30.00 34.73 -17.97
CA SER A 435 -30.10 35.60 -19.14
C SER A 435 -30.23 37.08 -18.77
N ASP A 436 -31.01 37.39 -17.74
CA ASP A 436 -31.07 38.73 -17.14
C ASP A 436 -29.69 39.17 -16.64
N TRP A 437 -29.03 38.32 -15.84
CA TRP A 437 -27.69 38.62 -15.32
C TRP A 437 -26.66 38.89 -16.43
N VAL A 438 -26.66 38.11 -17.52
CA VAL A 438 -25.76 38.31 -18.67
C VAL A 438 -26.05 39.62 -19.41
N ARG A 439 -27.33 39.99 -19.59
CA ARG A 439 -27.73 41.27 -20.19
C ARG A 439 -27.23 42.45 -19.34
N ASP A 440 -27.44 42.39 -18.03
CA ASP A 440 -27.24 43.52 -17.13
C ASP A 440 -25.76 43.77 -16.77
N HIS A 441 -24.86 42.79 -17.03
CA HIS A 441 -23.44 42.84 -16.64
C HIS A 441 -22.44 42.84 -17.81
N HIS A 442 -22.88 42.98 -19.07
CA HIS A 442 -22.03 43.11 -20.27
C HIS A 442 -20.84 42.13 -20.35
N ALA A 443 -21.12 40.85 -20.03
CA ALA A 443 -20.34 39.64 -20.36
C ALA A 443 -18.81 39.76 -20.55
N ASN A 444 -18.04 39.76 -19.45
CA ASN A 444 -16.60 39.39 -19.47
C ASN A 444 -16.16 38.37 -18.40
N HIS A 445 -16.90 38.24 -17.28
CA HIS A 445 -16.60 37.26 -16.23
C HIS A 445 -17.86 36.43 -15.90
N GLY A 446 -18.12 35.41 -16.70
CA GLY A 446 -19.35 34.60 -16.60
C GLY A 446 -19.56 33.97 -15.23
N LEU A 447 -20.80 34.07 -14.72
CA LEU A 447 -21.24 33.51 -13.43
C LEU A 447 -20.79 32.04 -13.26
N ALA A 448 -20.27 31.70 -12.08
CA ALA A 448 -19.62 30.42 -11.78
C ALA A 448 -20.61 29.25 -11.57
N ILE A 449 -21.44 28.99 -12.59
CA ILE A 449 -22.51 27.99 -12.57
C ILE A 449 -22.03 26.56 -12.78
N GLU A 450 -22.69 25.64 -12.08
CA GLU A 450 -22.54 24.18 -12.19
C GLU A 450 -23.59 23.60 -13.16
N GLY A 451 -24.76 24.22 -13.27
CA GLY A 451 -25.81 23.90 -14.22
C GLY A 451 -26.90 24.98 -14.24
N PHE A 452 -28.08 24.60 -14.70
CA PHE A 452 -29.33 25.36 -14.56
C PHE A 452 -30.36 24.44 -13.90
N ALA A 453 -31.23 24.98 -13.05
CA ALA A 453 -32.39 24.27 -12.50
C ALA A 453 -33.65 25.10 -12.75
N ASP A 454 -34.72 24.44 -13.18
CA ASP A 454 -36.01 25.05 -13.50
C ASP A 454 -37.13 24.04 -13.19
N GLY A 455 -37.74 24.18 -12.01
CA GLY A 455 -38.50 23.10 -11.38
C GLY A 455 -37.67 21.82 -11.25
N ASP A 456 -38.27 20.68 -11.55
CA ASP A 456 -37.60 19.37 -11.56
C ASP A 456 -36.60 19.16 -12.71
N ARG A 457 -36.47 20.11 -13.65
CA ARG A 457 -35.51 19.98 -14.77
C ARG A 457 -34.16 20.57 -14.40
N VAL A 458 -33.14 19.72 -14.31
CA VAL A 458 -31.76 20.12 -14.00
C VAL A 458 -30.84 19.85 -15.19
N GLN A 459 -30.29 20.92 -15.76
CA GLN A 459 -29.35 20.90 -16.88
C GLN A 459 -27.92 21.08 -16.36
N ILE A 460 -27.26 19.97 -16.06
CA ILE A 460 -25.91 19.94 -15.46
C ILE A 460 -24.87 20.12 -16.55
N LEU A 461 -23.96 21.08 -16.41
CA LEU A 461 -22.89 21.29 -17.39
C LEU A 461 -21.93 20.11 -17.40
N THR A 462 -21.48 19.71 -18.59
CA THR A 462 -20.60 18.53 -18.77
C THR A 462 -19.33 18.58 -17.92
N ARG A 463 -18.80 19.80 -17.68
CA ARG A 463 -17.63 20.07 -16.81
C ARG A 463 -17.90 19.85 -15.32
N SER A 464 -19.15 19.94 -14.88
CA SER A 464 -19.58 19.88 -13.49
C SER A 464 -19.97 18.47 -13.06
N MET A 465 -20.61 17.72 -13.97
CA MET A 465 -21.11 16.36 -13.75
C MET A 465 -20.05 15.44 -13.14
N ALA A 466 -18.80 15.52 -13.61
CA ALA A 466 -17.72 14.66 -13.12
C ALA A 466 -17.43 14.84 -11.61
N ARG A 467 -17.67 16.02 -11.03
CA ARG A 467 -17.50 16.25 -9.59
C ARG A 467 -18.73 15.82 -8.80
N ILE A 468 -19.94 16.11 -9.28
CA ILE A 468 -21.20 15.64 -8.66
C ILE A 468 -21.20 14.09 -8.59
N ALA A 469 -20.69 13.44 -9.63
CA ALA A 469 -20.41 12.01 -9.64
C ALA A 469 -19.36 11.56 -8.59
N THR A 470 -18.28 12.31 -8.39
CA THR A 470 -17.29 12.03 -7.34
C THR A 470 -17.88 12.21 -5.95
N ASP A 471 -18.68 13.26 -5.75
CA ASP A 471 -19.42 13.55 -4.52
C ASP A 471 -20.35 12.35 -4.19
N ALA A 472 -21.00 11.74 -5.20
CA ALA A 472 -21.80 10.50 -5.09
C ALA A 472 -20.98 9.19 -4.93
N GLY A 473 -19.65 9.26 -4.96
CA GLY A 473 -18.74 8.11 -4.86
C GLY A 473 -18.65 7.24 -6.13
N LEU A 474 -18.87 7.80 -7.33
CA LEU A 474 -18.94 7.06 -8.60
C LEU A 474 -17.72 7.33 -9.52
N ASP A 475 -16.72 6.43 -9.49
CA ASP A 475 -15.53 6.50 -10.35
C ASP A 475 -15.86 6.52 -11.87
N ASN A 476 -17.00 5.92 -12.28
CA ASN A 476 -17.44 5.90 -13.69
C ASN A 476 -18.96 6.14 -13.84
N TYR A 477 -19.39 7.38 -13.58
CA TYR A 477 -20.78 7.84 -13.71
C TYR A 477 -21.44 7.66 -15.10
N ARG A 478 -20.71 7.21 -16.14
CA ARG A 478 -21.33 6.89 -17.44
C ARG A 478 -22.25 5.68 -17.39
N ILE A 479 -22.10 4.83 -16.38
CA ILE A 479 -23.02 3.70 -16.11
C ILE A 479 -24.34 4.26 -15.58
N ALA A 480 -24.28 5.01 -14.47
CA ALA A 480 -25.41 5.76 -13.89
C ALA A 480 -26.17 6.63 -14.91
N LEU A 481 -25.48 7.31 -15.83
CA LEU A 481 -26.13 8.09 -16.89
C LEU A 481 -26.83 7.26 -17.98
N ARG A 482 -26.45 5.99 -18.19
CA ARG A 482 -27.17 5.07 -19.08
C ARG A 482 -28.42 4.56 -18.36
N GLU A 483 -28.27 4.12 -17.12
CA GLU A 483 -29.39 3.72 -16.25
C GLU A 483 -30.45 4.84 -16.13
N LEU A 484 -30.04 6.10 -15.91
CA LEU A 484 -30.95 7.25 -15.90
C LEU A 484 -31.61 7.54 -17.27
N ARG A 485 -30.94 7.25 -18.40
CA ARG A 485 -31.55 7.33 -19.74
C ARG A 485 -32.59 6.24 -19.91
N ASP A 486 -32.26 5.01 -19.50
CA ASP A 486 -33.07 3.82 -19.72
C ASP A 486 -34.31 3.81 -18.80
N GLY A 487 -34.21 4.40 -17.60
CA GLY A 487 -35.34 4.80 -16.76
C GLY A 487 -36.03 6.11 -17.18
N GLY A 488 -35.67 6.71 -18.32
CA GLY A 488 -36.33 7.90 -18.87
C GLY A 488 -36.05 9.25 -18.18
N LEU A 489 -35.26 9.28 -17.11
CA LEU A 489 -34.94 10.47 -16.31
C LEU A 489 -33.88 11.38 -16.98
N LEU A 490 -32.95 10.83 -17.77
CA LEU A 490 -31.99 11.60 -18.57
C LEU A 490 -32.54 11.82 -19.99
N LYS A 491 -32.75 13.09 -20.38
CA LYS A 491 -33.20 13.47 -21.71
C LYS A 491 -32.01 13.63 -22.67
N VAL A 492 -32.05 12.91 -23.80
CA VAL A 492 -30.97 12.84 -24.80
C VAL A 492 -31.24 13.74 -26.01
N GLY A 493 -30.17 14.23 -26.65
CA GLY A 493 -30.24 15.27 -27.69
C GLY A 493 -30.46 14.79 -29.13
N SER A 494 -30.86 13.54 -29.35
CA SER A 494 -30.98 12.95 -30.70
C SER A 494 -31.93 11.74 -30.71
N GLU A 495 -32.77 11.63 -31.73
CA GLU A 495 -33.75 10.54 -31.90
C GLU A 495 -33.13 9.13 -31.90
N LYS A 496 -31.85 9.00 -32.29
CA LYS A 496 -31.10 7.73 -32.27
C LYS A 496 -30.45 7.37 -30.93
N GLY A 497 -30.62 8.17 -29.87
CA GLY A 497 -30.20 7.83 -28.50
C GLY A 497 -28.70 7.73 -28.19
N GLU A 498 -27.81 7.81 -29.19
CA GLU A 498 -26.36 7.59 -29.04
C GLU A 498 -25.65 8.61 -28.12
N ARG A 499 -26.16 9.85 -28.03
CA ARG A 499 -25.52 10.94 -27.27
C ARG A 499 -26.28 11.26 -25.99
N LEU A 500 -25.69 10.84 -24.86
CA LEU A 500 -26.12 11.16 -23.48
C LEU A 500 -26.07 12.66 -23.12
N ARG A 501 -25.78 13.57 -24.07
CA ARG A 501 -25.63 15.02 -23.84
C ARG A 501 -26.44 15.81 -24.84
N LYS A 502 -26.87 17.00 -24.43
CA LYS A 502 -27.66 17.95 -25.21
C LYS A 502 -26.90 19.27 -25.32
N LYS A 503 -27.05 19.97 -26.45
CA LYS A 503 -26.59 21.35 -26.60
C LYS A 503 -27.74 22.31 -26.39
N ILE A 504 -27.53 23.32 -25.57
CA ILE A 504 -28.50 24.41 -25.31
C ILE A 504 -27.86 25.77 -25.63
N GLY A 505 -28.69 26.74 -26.00
CA GLY A 505 -28.27 28.13 -26.22
C GLY A 505 -28.99 29.06 -25.25
N LEU A 506 -28.25 29.86 -24.50
CA LEU A 506 -28.78 30.82 -23.50
C LEU A 506 -27.95 32.09 -23.54
N ALA A 507 -28.60 33.26 -23.59
CA ALA A 507 -27.97 34.58 -23.64
C ALA A 507 -26.81 34.70 -24.67
N GLY A 508 -27.00 34.15 -25.87
CA GLY A 508 -26.00 34.11 -26.94
C GLY A 508 -24.88 33.07 -26.78
N GLN A 509 -24.73 32.45 -25.60
CA GLN A 509 -23.73 31.42 -25.32
C GLN A 509 -24.29 30.01 -25.59
N LYS A 510 -23.41 29.04 -25.86
CA LYS A 510 -23.76 27.63 -26.11
C LYS A 510 -23.14 26.72 -25.06
N PHE A 511 -23.92 25.79 -24.52
CA PHE A 511 -23.52 24.89 -23.44
C PHE A 511 -23.77 23.42 -23.79
N ASP A 512 -22.83 22.53 -23.44
CA ASP A 512 -23.01 21.07 -23.46
C ASP A 512 -23.44 20.58 -22.07
N VAL A 513 -24.68 20.06 -21.95
CA VAL A 513 -25.31 19.66 -20.70
C VAL A 513 -25.77 18.19 -20.69
N TYR A 514 -25.92 17.63 -19.49
CA TYR A 514 -26.76 16.48 -19.19
C TYR A 514 -28.09 17.02 -18.64
N GLU A 515 -29.22 16.66 -19.25
CA GLU A 515 -30.55 17.14 -18.85
C GLU A 515 -31.29 16.05 -18.08
N VAL A 516 -31.32 16.17 -16.75
CA VAL A 516 -31.95 15.22 -15.83
C VAL A 516 -33.29 15.80 -15.35
N VAL A 517 -34.28 14.94 -15.17
CA VAL A 517 -35.55 15.29 -14.50
C VAL A 517 -35.59 14.61 -13.12
N LEU A 518 -35.92 15.37 -12.09
CA LEU A 518 -35.90 14.92 -10.69
C LEU A 518 -37.19 14.22 -10.23
N SER A 519 -38.32 14.56 -10.86
CA SER A 519 -39.63 13.91 -10.70
C SER A 519 -39.96 13.03 -11.91
N SER A 520 -40.78 12.02 -11.70
CA SER A 520 -41.24 11.08 -12.73
C SER A 520 -42.70 11.33 -13.13
N GLU A 521 -43.07 12.59 -13.37
CA GLU A 521 -44.44 12.93 -13.72
C GLU A 521 -44.84 12.50 -15.14
N SER A 522 -45.97 11.79 -15.19
CA SER A 522 -46.56 11.18 -16.39
C SER A 522 -47.63 12.06 -17.04
N GLU A 523 -47.35 13.35 -17.25
CA GLU A 523 -48.27 14.25 -17.97
C GLU A 523 -47.96 14.29 -19.48
N LYS A 524 -48.84 13.66 -20.27
CA LYS A 524 -48.93 13.84 -21.73
C LYS A 524 -50.13 14.73 -22.06
N THR A 525 -49.90 16.01 -22.29
CA THR A 525 -50.99 16.95 -22.64
C THR A 525 -50.81 17.52 -24.04
N THR A 526 -51.44 16.84 -25.02
CA THR A 526 -51.84 17.32 -26.37
C THR A 526 -50.76 17.86 -27.32
N GLY A 527 -50.77 17.46 -28.61
CA GLY A 527 -49.92 18.20 -29.57
C GLY A 527 -49.79 17.81 -31.04
N ASN A 528 -50.34 16.70 -31.56
CA ASN A 528 -50.51 16.58 -33.03
C ASN A 528 -51.62 15.61 -33.47
N THR A 529 -51.98 15.69 -34.75
CA THR A 529 -53.17 15.12 -35.37
C THR A 529 -52.85 13.99 -36.36
N GLY A 530 -53.77 13.03 -36.46
CA GLY A 530 -53.99 12.14 -37.62
C GLY A 530 -52.86 11.18 -38.07
N ASN A 531 -53.11 9.87 -37.99
CA ASN A 531 -53.73 9.16 -39.13
C ASN A 531 -54.32 7.80 -38.69
N THR A 532 -55.03 7.13 -39.60
CA THR A 532 -55.73 5.84 -39.41
C THR A 532 -54.86 4.63 -39.78
N GLY A 533 -55.10 3.45 -39.17
CA GLY A 533 -54.39 2.21 -39.57
C GLY A 533 -54.58 0.97 -38.68
N ASN A 534 -55.70 0.25 -38.87
CA ASN A 534 -55.97 -1.19 -38.75
C ASN A 534 -55.12 -2.17 -37.87
N HIS A 535 -55.84 -3.02 -37.11
CA HIS A 535 -55.64 -4.48 -36.87
C HIS A 535 -54.30 -4.97 -36.23
N GLU A 536 -54.21 -6.05 -35.43
CA GLU A 536 -55.12 -7.13 -34.98
C GLU A 536 -54.77 -7.50 -33.50
N GLY A 537 -55.57 -8.25 -32.71
CA GLY A 537 -55.52 -9.74 -32.60
C GLY A 537 -54.27 -10.25 -31.82
N ILE A 538 -54.31 -11.16 -30.82
CA ILE A 538 -55.30 -12.13 -30.31
C ILE A 538 -55.12 -12.34 -28.77
N SER A 539 -56.03 -13.10 -28.14
CA SER A 539 -56.22 -13.32 -26.70
C SER A 539 -55.26 -14.28 -25.95
N ALA A 540 -55.37 -14.25 -24.63
CA ALA A 540 -54.73 -15.10 -23.61
C ALA A 540 -54.97 -16.63 -23.73
N GLY A 541 -54.20 -17.39 -22.94
CA GLY A 541 -54.44 -18.81 -22.62
C GLY A 541 -53.95 -19.18 -21.21
N HIS A 542 -54.74 -19.96 -20.45
CA HIS A 542 -54.42 -20.51 -19.12
C HIS A 542 -54.44 -22.04 -19.16
N SER A 543 -53.43 -22.70 -18.58
CA SER A 543 -53.45 -24.10 -18.10
C SER A 543 -52.09 -24.45 -17.50
N GLY A 544 -51.93 -25.20 -16.41
CA GLY A 544 -52.90 -25.83 -15.50
C GLY A 544 -52.14 -26.45 -14.31
N ALA A 545 -52.83 -26.94 -13.27
CA ALA A 545 -52.18 -27.40 -12.02
C ALA A 545 -52.73 -28.73 -11.49
N GLU A 546 -51.85 -29.61 -11.03
CA GLU A 546 -52.09 -30.89 -10.33
C GLU A 546 -50.80 -31.26 -9.55
N THR A 547 -50.78 -31.90 -8.38
CA THR A 547 -51.74 -31.97 -7.24
C THR A 547 -50.97 -32.32 -5.94
N VAL A 548 -51.57 -32.12 -4.76
CA VAL A 548 -50.93 -32.33 -3.42
C VAL A 548 -51.18 -33.76 -2.88
N PRO A 549 -50.32 -34.32 -1.99
CA PRO A 549 -50.56 -34.22 -0.53
C PRO A 549 -49.25 -34.10 0.31
N GLY A 550 -49.24 -33.67 1.59
CA GLY A 550 -50.33 -33.18 2.46
C GLY A 550 -50.43 -33.94 3.80
N LEU A 551 -49.88 -33.39 4.90
CA LEU A 551 -50.07 -33.90 6.28
C LEU A 551 -49.95 -32.77 7.34
N TRP A 552 -50.81 -32.84 8.37
CA TRP A 552 -51.11 -31.84 9.44
C TRP A 552 -50.03 -31.73 10.54
N PRO A 553 -50.10 -30.78 11.53
CA PRO A 553 -50.97 -29.58 11.65
C PRO A 553 -50.23 -28.26 11.98
N VAL A 554 -50.96 -27.13 11.89
CA VAL A 554 -50.62 -25.85 12.56
C VAL A 554 -51.75 -25.44 13.53
N PRO A 555 -51.44 -24.99 14.77
CA PRO A 555 -52.40 -24.30 15.62
C PRO A 555 -52.09 -22.80 15.78
N GLY A 556 -53.06 -21.97 15.40
CA GLY A 556 -53.26 -20.58 15.83
C GLY A 556 -54.75 -20.24 15.63
N PRO A 557 -55.19 -18.97 15.69
CA PRO A 557 -54.49 -17.77 16.17
C PRO A 557 -55.35 -16.90 17.13
N THR A 558 -54.73 -15.97 17.86
CA THR A 558 -55.34 -14.71 18.33
C THR A 558 -54.26 -13.64 18.49
N GLY A 559 -54.46 -12.36 18.19
CA GLY A 559 -55.59 -11.72 17.51
C GLY A 559 -55.83 -10.29 18.02
N ASN A 560 -56.08 -9.33 17.11
CA ASN A 560 -56.37 -7.90 17.35
C ASN A 560 -55.17 -7.08 17.89
N ARG A 561 -55.09 -5.75 17.75
CA ARG A 561 -55.48 -4.72 16.75
C ARG A 561 -55.21 -3.36 17.43
N GLU A 562 -54.91 -2.35 16.63
CA GLU A 562 -54.96 -0.89 16.89
C GLU A 562 -56.20 -0.40 17.69
N PRO A 563 -56.21 0.82 18.31
CA PRO A 563 -55.66 2.06 17.71
C PRO A 563 -55.06 3.14 18.66
N GLU A 564 -54.57 4.25 18.06
CA GLU A 564 -54.49 5.57 18.72
C GLU A 564 -55.89 6.18 18.96
N PRO A 565 -56.06 7.16 19.88
CA PRO A 565 -55.93 8.58 19.47
C PRO A 565 -55.48 9.55 20.59
N GLY A 566 -55.25 10.83 20.26
CA GLY A 566 -55.46 11.94 21.21
C GLY A 566 -54.53 13.16 21.11
N ASN A 567 -55.11 14.36 20.89
CA ASN A 567 -54.39 15.65 20.79
C ASN A 567 -55.06 16.72 21.66
N HIS A 568 -54.34 17.35 22.60
CA HIS A 568 -54.75 18.51 23.43
C HIS A 568 -53.50 19.19 24.04
N THR A 569 -53.17 20.49 23.87
CA THR A 569 -53.76 21.77 24.39
C THR A 569 -53.73 21.94 25.93
N ALA A 570 -53.33 23.07 26.56
CA ALA A 570 -52.71 24.35 26.13
C ALA A 570 -52.31 25.24 27.35
N ALA A 571 -51.77 26.47 27.10
CA ALA A 571 -51.50 27.61 28.04
C ALA A 571 -50.38 27.42 29.10
N SER A 572 -49.70 28.46 29.64
CA SER A 572 -49.94 29.93 29.78
C SER A 572 -48.67 30.75 29.41
N ALA A 573 -48.71 31.97 28.85
CA ALA A 573 -48.94 33.31 29.47
C ALA A 573 -48.05 33.60 30.70
N GLU A 574 -47.37 34.75 30.89
CA GLU A 574 -47.31 36.06 30.18
C GLU A 574 -45.96 36.79 30.55
N ALA A 575 -45.54 38.04 30.28
CA ALA A 575 -46.06 39.31 29.70
C ALA A 575 -44.89 40.21 29.15
N THR A 576 -45.05 41.53 29.01
CA THR A 576 -44.00 42.52 28.60
C THR A 576 -44.29 43.93 29.16
N PRO A 577 -43.29 44.81 29.46
CA PRO A 577 -43.05 46.06 28.69
C PRO A 577 -41.53 46.35 28.43
N GLN A 578 -41.03 47.10 27.43
CA GLN A 578 -41.26 48.51 26.95
C GLN A 578 -40.58 49.59 27.86
N VAL A 579 -40.00 50.74 27.43
CA VAL A 579 -40.06 51.58 26.20
C VAL A 579 -38.73 52.40 25.98
N ALA A 580 -38.45 52.89 24.75
CA ALA A 580 -37.63 54.08 24.37
C ALA A 580 -36.08 54.07 24.61
N ASP A 581 -35.22 54.91 23.99
CA ASP A 581 -35.33 55.94 22.92
C ASP A 581 -34.00 56.14 22.11
N ALA A 582 -33.95 57.01 21.09
CA ALA A 582 -32.76 57.33 20.25
C ALA A 582 -32.12 58.72 20.55
N PRO A 583 -30.87 59.05 20.10
CA PRO A 583 -30.64 59.63 18.74
C PRO A 583 -29.24 59.39 18.10
N SER A 584 -28.97 60.01 16.93
CA SER A 584 -27.68 60.01 16.19
C SER A 584 -26.84 61.31 16.38
N PRO A 585 -25.57 61.36 15.89
CA PRO A 585 -25.19 62.44 14.95
C PRO A 585 -24.14 62.09 13.86
N VAL A 586 -23.90 63.04 12.93
CA VAL A 586 -22.96 63.10 11.77
C VAL A 586 -22.84 64.59 11.30
N PRO A 587 -22.04 65.06 10.28
CA PRO A 587 -21.20 64.37 9.27
C PRO A 587 -19.78 64.98 8.99
N GLY A 588 -19.04 64.43 8.00
CA GLY A 588 -18.09 65.17 7.12
C GLY A 588 -16.57 64.87 7.24
N SER A 589 -15.70 65.18 6.26
CA SER A 589 -15.93 65.51 4.82
C SER A 589 -14.63 65.57 3.96
N ARG A 590 -14.65 64.99 2.74
CA ARG A 590 -14.03 65.44 1.44
C ARG A 590 -12.48 65.57 1.22
N PHE A 591 -11.94 64.73 0.30
CA PHE A 591 -11.02 65.03 -0.85
C PHE A 591 -9.53 65.48 -0.62
N PRO A 592 -8.61 65.55 -1.64
CA PRO A 592 -8.35 64.67 -2.83
C PRO A 592 -6.84 64.50 -3.35
N VAL A 593 -6.57 63.50 -4.24
CA VAL A 593 -5.37 63.30 -5.15
C VAL A 593 -3.94 63.26 -4.53
N PRO A 594 -2.79 63.44 -5.25
CA PRO A 594 -2.03 62.61 -6.24
C PRO A 594 -0.64 62.08 -5.70
N GLY A 595 0.32 61.44 -6.41
CA GLY A 595 0.40 60.79 -7.75
C GLY A 595 1.84 60.53 -8.33
N SER A 596 2.08 59.33 -8.92
CA SER A 596 3.11 58.90 -9.92
C SER A 596 4.67 58.99 -9.74
N ARG A 597 5.32 57.80 -9.79
CA ARG A 597 6.57 57.35 -10.51
C ARG A 597 8.03 57.85 -10.21
N SER A 598 8.96 56.87 -10.24
CA SER A 598 10.44 56.90 -10.52
C SER A 598 11.40 57.54 -9.49
N GLY A 599 12.69 57.15 -9.36
CA GLY A 599 13.52 56.17 -10.13
C GLY A 599 14.90 55.84 -9.49
N LYS A 600 15.80 55.19 -10.28
CA LYS A 600 17.14 54.59 -9.97
C LYS A 600 18.12 55.36 -9.04
N LEU A 601 19.14 54.64 -8.51
CA LEU A 601 20.48 55.16 -8.16
C LEU A 601 21.60 54.08 -8.26
N ASP A 602 22.88 54.51 -8.28
CA ASP A 602 24.10 53.74 -8.60
C ASP A 602 25.14 53.68 -7.43
N VAL A 603 26.30 53.02 -7.63
CA VAL A 603 27.32 52.67 -6.60
C VAL A 603 28.69 53.37 -6.81
N PRO A 604 29.37 53.88 -5.75
CA PRO A 604 30.77 54.31 -5.77
C PRO A 604 31.73 53.47 -4.86
N ALA A 605 33.02 53.85 -4.81
CA ALA A 605 34.18 52.98 -4.47
C ALA A 605 34.96 53.35 -3.15
N PRO A 606 36.00 52.59 -2.71
CA PRO A 606 36.56 52.63 -1.34
C PRO A 606 37.84 53.48 -1.13
N CYS A 607 38.31 53.55 0.13
CA CYS A 607 39.46 54.35 0.61
C CYS A 607 40.63 53.49 1.19
N ALA A 608 41.78 54.13 1.46
CA ALA A 608 43.08 53.48 1.72
C ALA A 608 43.54 53.45 3.21
N ALA A 609 44.71 52.84 3.47
CA ALA A 609 45.19 52.41 4.79
C ALA A 609 46.38 53.20 5.38
N GLY A 610 46.66 52.99 6.68
CA GLY A 610 47.87 53.49 7.37
C GLY A 610 48.11 52.82 8.73
N ASP A 611 49.24 52.13 8.85
CA ASP A 611 50.01 51.65 10.03
C ASP A 611 49.34 51.33 11.39
N GLY A 612 49.60 50.12 11.91
CA GLY A 612 49.58 49.84 13.36
C GLY A 612 48.87 48.56 13.84
N LEU A 613 49.56 47.41 13.79
CA LEU A 613 49.34 46.17 14.58
C LEU A 613 47.89 45.74 14.92
N SER A 614 47.38 44.72 14.22
CA SER A 614 46.32 43.82 14.73
C SER A 614 46.46 42.42 14.12
N SER A 615 45.94 41.38 14.79
CA SER A 615 46.23 39.97 14.44
C SER A 615 45.01 39.04 14.47
N TRP A 616 44.10 39.18 13.50
CA TRP A 616 43.09 38.18 13.12
C TRP A 616 42.81 38.25 11.61
N HIS A 617 42.45 37.14 10.98
CA HIS A 617 42.08 37.07 9.57
C HIS A 617 40.81 36.26 9.31
N ARG A 618 39.94 36.81 8.45
CA ARG A 618 38.94 36.06 7.68
C ARG A 618 38.90 36.66 6.28
N ASP A 619 39.01 35.81 5.27
CA ASP A 619 38.82 36.15 3.84
C ASP A 619 39.63 37.36 3.31
N GLY A 620 40.80 37.64 3.91
CA GLY A 620 41.87 38.43 3.30
C GLY A 620 41.83 39.96 3.49
N ILE A 621 40.90 40.52 4.25
CA ILE A 621 40.77 41.99 4.45
C ILE A 621 41.11 42.37 5.91
N PRO A 622 41.99 43.36 6.17
CA PRO A 622 42.24 43.89 7.52
C PRO A 622 41.12 44.82 8.01
N LEU A 623 40.91 44.89 9.33
CA LEU A 623 40.02 45.85 9.99
C LEU A 623 40.74 46.49 11.18
N HIS A 624 40.50 47.79 11.44
CA HIS A 624 41.09 48.51 12.57
C HIS A 624 40.34 48.21 13.88
N ALA A 625 41.09 48.12 14.99
CA ALA A 625 40.59 47.62 16.28
C ALA A 625 39.56 48.52 17.01
N ASN A 626 39.41 49.79 16.59
CA ASN A 626 38.54 50.79 17.25
C ASN A 626 37.34 51.24 16.40
N CYS A 627 36.91 50.42 15.45
CA CYS A 627 35.61 50.60 14.78
C CYS A 627 34.61 49.60 15.35
N ASP A 628 33.54 50.10 15.99
CA ASP A 628 32.40 49.25 16.33
C ASP A 628 31.87 48.56 15.06
N PRO A 629 31.55 47.26 15.12
CA PRO A 629 30.86 46.61 14.01
C PRO A 629 29.51 47.31 13.82
N PRO A 630 29.20 47.84 12.63
CA PRO A 630 27.91 48.50 12.40
C PRO A 630 26.79 47.51 12.73
N ALA A 631 25.82 47.97 13.52
CA ALA A 631 24.76 47.11 14.04
C ALA A 631 24.14 46.31 12.88
N VAL A 632 24.01 44.99 13.07
CA VAL A 632 23.42 44.10 12.07
C VAL A 632 21.92 44.35 12.01
N VAL A 633 21.55 45.42 11.30
CA VAL A 633 20.23 45.58 10.70
C VAL A 633 20.03 44.33 9.85
N PRO A 634 19.02 43.47 10.15
CA PRO A 634 18.78 42.30 9.36
C PRO A 634 18.48 42.76 7.93
N VAL A 635 19.22 42.23 6.96
CA VAL A 635 18.91 42.46 5.54
C VAL A 635 17.57 41.81 5.26
N GLN A 636 16.51 42.59 5.40
CA GLN A 636 15.27 42.36 4.69
C GLN A 636 15.63 42.50 3.22
N GLU A 637 15.82 41.37 2.53
CA GLU A 637 15.61 41.34 1.09
C GLU A 637 14.16 41.79 0.87
N GLU A 638 13.98 43.04 0.46
CA GLU A 638 12.67 43.54 0.05
C GLU A 638 12.19 42.64 -1.09
N ILE A 639 11.19 41.81 -0.80
CA ILE A 639 10.55 40.95 -1.78
C ILE A 639 10.08 41.88 -2.90
N PRO A 640 10.58 41.74 -4.14
CA PRO A 640 10.30 42.71 -5.20
C PRO A 640 8.78 42.83 -5.37
N PRO A 641 8.24 44.06 -5.51
CA PRO A 641 6.81 44.30 -5.48
C PRO A 641 6.13 43.45 -6.55
N ALA A 642 5.14 42.66 -6.13
CA ALA A 642 4.59 41.57 -6.93
C ALA A 642 3.99 42.09 -8.25
N ASP A 643 4.65 41.75 -9.36
CA ASP A 643 4.11 41.96 -10.70
C ASP A 643 2.78 41.17 -10.81
N PRO A 644 1.68 41.76 -11.30
CA PRO A 644 0.36 41.13 -11.27
C PRO A 644 0.37 39.81 -12.06
N PRO A 645 -0.31 38.75 -11.57
CA PRO A 645 -0.04 37.37 -11.96
C PRO A 645 -0.26 37.12 -13.45
N ARG A 646 0.84 36.93 -14.19
CA ARG A 646 0.86 36.73 -15.66
C ARG A 646 0.46 35.32 -16.09
N SER A 647 -0.55 34.70 -15.48
CA SER A 647 -1.25 33.56 -16.08
C SER A 647 -2.72 33.50 -15.67
N THR A 648 -3.60 33.29 -16.66
CA THR A 648 -5.06 33.18 -16.47
C THR A 648 -5.52 31.73 -16.21
N ARG A 649 -4.61 30.83 -15.80
CA ARG A 649 -4.85 29.37 -15.90
C ARG A 649 -4.35 28.50 -14.73
N ALA A 650 -4.40 28.99 -13.49
CA ALA A 650 -4.18 28.16 -12.30
C ALA A 650 -5.11 28.53 -11.13
N GLN A 651 -6.30 27.94 -11.09
CA GLN A 651 -7.13 27.83 -9.87
C GLN A 651 -7.64 26.41 -9.69
N ARG A 652 -6.74 25.48 -9.38
CA ARG A 652 -7.10 24.37 -8.47
C ARG A 652 -7.18 24.99 -7.08
N ALA A 653 -8.37 25.37 -6.64
CA ALA A 653 -8.57 25.82 -5.27
C ALA A 653 -8.20 24.70 -4.30
N GLU A 654 -7.58 25.03 -3.16
CA GLU A 654 -7.46 24.12 -2.02
C GLU A 654 -8.87 23.54 -1.74
N PRO A 655 -9.05 22.20 -1.72
CA PRO A 655 -10.36 21.63 -1.43
C PRO A 655 -10.86 22.13 -0.09
N ARG A 656 -12.08 22.71 -0.05
CA ARG A 656 -12.71 23.19 1.18
C ARG A 656 -13.16 22.01 2.05
N ALA A 657 -12.19 21.30 2.63
CA ALA A 657 -12.40 20.40 3.74
C ALA A 657 -12.96 21.19 4.92
N ASP A 658 -14.02 20.69 5.54
CA ASP A 658 -14.62 21.35 6.71
C ASP A 658 -13.62 21.50 7.86
N ARG A 659 -13.80 22.52 8.71
CA ARG A 659 -12.89 22.79 9.82
C ARG A 659 -12.86 21.64 10.84
N GLY A 660 -13.97 20.95 11.08
CA GLY A 660 -14.03 19.75 11.89
C GLY A 660 -13.32 18.57 11.24
N GLU A 661 -13.45 18.40 9.93
CA GLU A 661 -12.72 17.36 9.17
C GLU A 661 -11.20 17.59 9.20
N GLN A 662 -10.76 18.84 9.00
CA GLN A 662 -9.35 19.23 9.14
C GLN A 662 -8.85 19.01 10.58
N LEU A 663 -9.64 19.37 11.58
CA LEU A 663 -9.32 19.17 13.00
C LEU A 663 -9.15 17.68 13.33
N ALA A 664 -10.08 16.82 12.92
CA ALA A 664 -10.00 15.38 13.12
C ALA A 664 -8.82 14.72 12.36
N ARG A 665 -8.37 15.29 11.24
CA ARG A 665 -7.15 14.86 10.52
C ARG A 665 -5.87 15.37 11.18
N PHE A 666 -5.90 16.56 11.75
CA PHE A 666 -4.76 17.17 12.46
C PHE A 666 -4.54 16.49 13.82
N ALA A 667 -5.62 16.23 14.58
CA ALA A 667 -5.61 15.47 15.84
C ALA A 667 -4.89 14.12 15.69
N ARG A 668 -5.31 13.31 14.71
CA ARG A 668 -4.69 12.01 14.39
C ARG A 668 -3.20 12.12 14.06
N ALA A 669 -2.74 13.22 13.45
CA ALA A 669 -1.32 13.45 13.24
C ALA A 669 -0.59 13.76 14.56
N ILE A 670 -1.16 14.61 15.42
CA ILE A 670 -0.59 14.89 16.75
C ILE A 670 -0.50 13.62 17.60
N GLU A 671 -1.55 12.81 17.64
CA GLU A 671 -1.60 11.51 18.33
C GLU A 671 -0.51 10.54 17.83
N GLN A 672 -0.38 10.38 16.51
CA GLN A 672 0.64 9.52 15.88
C GLN A 672 2.08 9.89 16.22
N SER A 673 2.33 11.09 16.78
CA SER A 673 3.66 11.46 17.26
C SER A 673 4.05 10.83 18.60
N GLY A 674 3.07 10.37 19.39
CA GLY A 674 3.25 9.92 20.78
C GLY A 674 3.67 11.02 21.77
N ARG A 675 3.85 12.27 21.34
CA ARG A 675 4.38 13.38 22.18
C ARG A 675 3.32 14.09 23.01
N PHE A 676 2.05 14.02 22.59
CA PHE A 676 0.92 14.69 23.23
C PHE A 676 -0.28 13.73 23.35
N PRO A 677 -0.16 12.61 24.10
CA PRO A 677 -1.26 11.67 24.29
C PRO A 677 -2.41 12.32 25.05
N GLY A 678 -3.64 12.20 24.54
CA GLY A 678 -4.82 12.76 25.19
C GLY A 678 -4.90 14.29 25.22
N ALA A 679 -4.25 14.98 24.27
CA ALA A 679 -4.32 16.44 24.15
C ALA A 679 -5.78 16.92 23.96
N ALA A 680 -6.17 17.97 24.69
CA ALA A 680 -7.53 18.49 24.62
C ALA A 680 -7.84 19.11 23.25
N GLU A 681 -9.07 18.89 22.74
CA GLU A 681 -9.50 19.34 21.41
C GLU A 681 -9.29 20.85 21.19
N ARG A 682 -9.49 21.66 22.25
CA ARG A 682 -9.20 23.11 22.25
C ARG A 682 -7.76 23.42 21.85
N ASP A 683 -6.79 22.70 22.41
CA ASP A 683 -5.36 22.92 22.16
C ASP A 683 -4.97 22.40 20.77
N VAL A 684 -5.58 21.29 20.32
CA VAL A 684 -5.42 20.78 18.95
C VAL A 684 -5.99 21.77 17.92
N SER A 685 -7.13 22.40 18.20
CA SER A 685 -7.77 23.40 17.35
C SER A 685 -6.99 24.72 17.31
N ALA A 686 -6.43 25.15 18.44
CA ALA A 686 -5.45 26.24 18.48
C ALA A 686 -4.19 25.90 17.68
N ALA A 687 -3.64 24.68 17.82
CA ALA A 687 -2.47 24.21 17.10
C ALA A 687 -2.68 24.15 15.58
N LEU A 688 -3.85 23.69 15.11
CA LEU A 688 -4.22 23.73 13.69
C LEU A 688 -4.28 25.17 13.17
N THR A 689 -4.84 26.09 13.96
CA THR A 689 -4.94 27.52 13.61
C THR A 689 -3.53 28.15 13.50
N VAL A 690 -2.65 27.88 14.46
CA VAL A 690 -1.24 28.33 14.48
C VAL A 690 -0.43 27.71 13.34
N PHE A 691 -0.62 26.42 13.06
CA PHE A 691 0.00 25.74 11.91
C PHE A 691 -0.40 26.41 10.59
N SER A 692 -1.70 26.62 10.36
CA SER A 692 -2.23 27.18 9.11
C SER A 692 -1.73 28.62 8.90
N ALA A 693 -1.76 29.44 9.95
CA ALA A 693 -1.19 30.79 9.93
C ALA A 693 0.32 30.79 9.62
N SER A 694 1.09 29.81 10.12
CA SER A 694 2.53 29.72 9.83
C SER A 694 2.87 29.45 8.36
N LEU A 695 1.89 29.02 7.54
CA LEU A 695 2.00 28.64 6.13
C LEU A 695 0.96 29.35 5.24
N ASP A 696 0.72 30.65 5.48
CA ASP A 696 -0.15 31.51 4.66
C ASP A 696 -1.57 30.96 4.47
N GLY A 697 -2.16 30.46 5.56
CA GLY A 697 -3.51 29.93 5.60
C GLY A 697 -3.68 28.57 4.90
N LEU A 698 -2.61 27.77 4.78
CA LEU A 698 -2.66 26.42 4.22
C LEU A 698 -3.64 25.52 5.02
N ALA A 699 -4.56 24.85 4.33
CA ALA A 699 -5.44 23.85 4.91
C ALA A 699 -4.71 22.54 5.27
N TRP A 700 -5.13 21.83 6.33
CA TRP A 700 -4.59 20.50 6.65
C TRP A 700 -5.28 19.42 5.83
N GLY A 701 -4.53 18.79 4.91
CA GLY A 701 -5.05 17.82 3.96
C GLY A 701 -5.32 16.41 4.54
N PRO A 702 -5.80 15.47 3.67
CA PRO A 702 -6.10 14.09 4.05
C PRO A 702 -4.97 13.31 4.72
N SER A 703 -3.71 13.70 4.47
CA SER A 703 -2.52 13.19 5.16
C SER A 703 -1.43 14.25 5.17
N ALA A 704 -0.48 14.14 6.11
CA ALA A 704 0.64 15.07 6.21
C ALA A 704 1.48 15.17 4.91
N GLY A 705 1.60 14.08 4.14
CA GLY A 705 2.23 14.10 2.81
C GLY A 705 1.41 14.90 1.79
N THR A 706 0.09 14.78 1.81
CA THR A 706 -0.83 15.57 0.98
C THR A 706 -0.74 17.06 1.32
N THR A 707 -0.69 17.42 2.62
CA THR A 707 -0.50 18.80 3.07
C THR A 707 0.83 19.39 2.54
N GLY A 708 1.90 18.59 2.53
CA GLY A 708 3.18 18.98 1.94
C GLY A 708 3.11 19.22 0.43
N GLN A 709 2.35 18.40 -0.30
CA GLN A 709 2.06 18.62 -1.73
C GLN A 709 1.20 19.86 -1.96
N TRP A 710 0.16 20.11 -1.15
CA TRP A 710 -0.67 21.31 -1.29
C TRP A 710 0.13 22.59 -1.06
N LEU A 711 1.09 22.61 -0.12
CA LEU A 711 2.04 23.72 0.02
C LEU A 711 2.90 23.92 -1.24
N PHE A 712 3.31 22.82 -1.88
CA PHE A 712 4.08 22.87 -3.13
C PHE A 712 3.23 23.44 -4.29
N GLU A 713 2.06 22.87 -4.54
CA GLU A 713 1.12 23.34 -5.58
C GLU A 713 0.69 24.80 -5.36
N LYS A 714 0.50 25.23 -4.10
CA LYS A 714 0.18 26.62 -3.72
C LYS A 714 1.31 27.58 -4.08
N LEU A 715 2.55 27.24 -3.73
CA LEU A 715 3.72 28.08 -4.04
C LEU A 715 4.02 28.12 -5.55
N GLU A 716 3.82 27.01 -6.28
CA GLU A 716 3.92 27.01 -7.74
C GLU A 716 2.83 27.84 -8.42
N ALA A 717 1.60 27.85 -7.89
CA ALA A 717 0.54 28.71 -8.41
C ALA A 717 0.78 30.20 -8.13
N GLN A 718 1.43 30.53 -7.01
CA GLN A 718 1.66 31.91 -6.55
C GLN A 718 2.91 32.57 -7.17
N TYR A 719 3.97 31.80 -7.43
CA TYR A 719 5.28 32.31 -7.89
C TYR A 719 5.72 31.66 -9.22
N GLY A 720 4.75 31.33 -10.07
CA GLY A 720 4.88 30.29 -11.08
C GLY A 720 5.92 30.48 -12.18
N ASN A 721 6.77 29.46 -12.33
CA ASN A 721 7.36 29.06 -13.61
C ASN A 721 7.07 27.56 -13.86
N VAL A 722 6.89 27.20 -15.12
CA VAL A 722 6.29 25.94 -15.63
C VAL A 722 7.13 24.68 -15.35
N PRO A 723 6.55 23.45 -15.28
CA PRO A 723 5.13 23.11 -15.39
C PRO A 723 4.48 22.67 -14.07
N VAL A 724 3.14 22.64 -14.09
CA VAL A 724 2.34 21.77 -13.20
C VAL A 724 2.89 20.34 -13.28
N LEU A 725 2.93 19.61 -12.16
CA LEU A 725 3.26 18.18 -12.14
C LEU A 725 2.21 17.35 -12.91
N GLY A 726 2.37 17.33 -14.25
CA GLY A 726 1.77 16.39 -15.18
C GLY A 726 2.39 15.00 -15.05
N THR A 727 2.19 14.13 -16.04
CA THR A 727 2.75 12.76 -16.05
C THR A 727 4.21 12.76 -15.57
N PRO A 728 4.57 11.96 -14.55
CA PRO A 728 5.95 11.93 -14.07
C PRO A 728 6.87 11.47 -15.22
N PRO A 729 8.09 12.02 -15.33
CA PRO A 729 9.01 11.64 -16.40
C PRO A 729 9.35 10.15 -16.29
N ASN A 730 9.67 9.53 -17.43
CA ASN A 730 10.10 8.14 -17.42
C ASN A 730 11.31 7.99 -16.49
N GLN A 731 11.17 7.10 -15.51
CA GLN A 731 12.24 6.81 -14.58
C GLN A 731 13.20 5.82 -15.23
N PRO A 732 14.52 6.03 -15.15
CA PRO A 732 15.49 5.09 -15.72
C PRO A 732 15.38 3.72 -15.02
N ASP A 733 15.56 2.64 -15.78
CA ASP A 733 15.61 1.29 -15.20
C ASP A 733 17.00 1.04 -14.61
N LEU A 734 17.11 1.26 -13.30
CA LEU A 734 18.33 1.06 -12.52
C LEU A 734 18.45 -0.39 -11.99
N GLY A 735 17.51 -1.27 -12.34
CA GLY A 735 17.43 -2.63 -11.81
C GLY A 735 17.30 -2.68 -10.28
N GLU A 736 17.91 -3.69 -9.67
CA GLU A 736 17.95 -3.86 -8.21
C GLU A 736 19.16 -3.16 -7.54
N GLY A 737 20.05 -2.54 -8.32
CA GLY A 737 21.39 -2.11 -7.88
C GLY A 737 21.52 -0.65 -7.42
N LEU A 738 20.46 0.00 -6.90
CA LEU A 738 20.52 1.41 -6.48
C LEU A 738 20.79 1.58 -4.97
N VAL A 739 21.95 2.15 -4.63
CA VAL A 739 22.35 2.39 -3.23
C VAL A 739 21.95 3.80 -2.77
N THR A 740 21.12 3.86 -1.71
CA THR A 740 20.54 5.11 -1.15
C THR A 740 20.62 5.20 0.38
N ARG A 741 21.35 4.29 1.04
CA ARG A 741 21.59 4.27 2.48
C ARG A 741 23.08 4.09 2.74
N PHE A 742 23.57 4.80 3.76
CA PHE A 742 24.98 4.87 4.14
C PHE A 742 25.09 4.89 5.68
N ASP A 743 24.22 4.12 6.33
CA ASP A 743 24.17 3.97 7.78
C ASP A 743 25.20 2.90 8.18
N PHE A 744 26.08 3.17 9.15
CA PHE A 744 27.21 2.29 9.49
C PHE A 744 27.52 2.23 11.00
N VAL A 745 28.23 1.18 11.39
CA VAL A 745 28.84 0.99 12.71
C VAL A 745 30.21 0.37 12.51
N ASP A 746 31.26 1.02 13.01
CA ASP A 746 32.60 0.46 13.07
C ASP A 746 32.65 -0.67 14.11
N GLN A 747 32.99 -1.87 13.66
CA GLN A 747 33.09 -3.09 14.48
C GLN A 747 34.48 -3.28 15.12
N ALA A 748 35.40 -2.35 14.89
CA ALA A 748 36.70 -2.27 15.56
C ALA A 748 36.74 -1.21 16.68
N ALA A 749 35.69 -0.41 16.85
CA ALA A 749 35.63 0.65 17.85
C ALA A 749 35.52 0.10 19.28
N ASP A 750 36.50 0.41 20.13
CA ASP A 750 36.52 -0.05 21.52
C ASP A 750 35.63 0.81 22.43
N VAL A 751 34.35 0.41 22.53
CA VAL A 751 33.37 1.01 23.44
C VAL A 751 33.65 0.65 24.91
N GLY A 752 34.47 -0.38 25.19
CA GLY A 752 34.83 -0.78 26.55
C GLY A 752 35.89 0.12 27.18
N ALA A 753 36.77 0.71 26.37
CA ALA A 753 37.78 1.69 26.79
C ALA A 753 37.26 3.14 26.87
N ALA A 754 36.05 3.42 26.37
CA ALA A 754 35.39 4.71 26.48
C ALA A 754 34.68 4.87 27.83
N GLU A 755 34.58 6.09 28.36
CA GLU A 755 33.72 6.37 29.53
C GLU A 755 32.31 6.81 29.09
N TRP A 756 32.22 7.57 27.99
CA TRP A 756 30.97 8.12 27.49
C TRP A 756 30.79 7.92 25.99
N VAL A 757 29.53 7.74 25.58
CA VAL A 757 29.08 7.81 24.19
C VAL A 757 28.20 9.05 24.04
N ALA A 758 28.61 9.96 23.17
CA ALA A 758 27.89 11.19 22.88
C ALA A 758 27.38 11.21 21.44
N SER A 759 26.25 11.89 21.22
CA SER A 759 25.54 11.90 19.94
C SER A 759 25.17 13.31 19.47
N TRP A 760 25.27 13.53 18.17
CA TRP A 760 24.88 14.77 17.49
C TRP A 760 23.89 14.46 16.36
N ASP A 761 22.80 15.21 16.29
CA ASP A 761 21.67 15.07 15.33
C ASP A 761 21.66 16.29 14.38
N VAL A 762 21.51 16.06 13.07
CA VAL A 762 21.36 17.14 12.08
C VAL A 762 19.93 17.70 12.09
N ASN A 763 19.77 18.94 12.56
CA ASN A 763 18.50 19.65 12.66
C ASN A 763 17.75 19.73 11.31
N GLY A 764 16.82 18.79 11.11
CA GLY A 764 16.02 18.74 9.87
C GLY A 764 16.86 18.41 8.63
N GLN A 765 17.76 17.43 8.74
CA GLN A 765 18.71 16.99 7.70
C GLN A 765 18.23 17.14 6.24
N PHE A 766 17.04 16.63 5.90
CA PHE A 766 16.48 16.64 4.54
C PHE A 766 15.93 17.99 4.05
N LEU A 767 15.72 18.97 4.93
CA LEU A 767 15.39 20.35 4.53
C LEU A 767 16.64 21.16 4.14
N GLY A 768 17.80 20.85 4.75
CA GLY A 768 19.07 21.53 4.53
C GLY A 768 19.54 21.67 3.08
N PRO A 769 19.47 20.64 2.20
CA PRO A 769 19.96 20.76 0.83
C PRO A 769 19.02 21.53 -0.12
N LEU A 770 17.74 21.72 0.23
CA LEU A 770 16.69 22.07 -0.74
C LEU A 770 16.89 23.43 -1.44
N GLY A 771 17.50 24.40 -0.78
CA GLY A 771 17.75 25.74 -1.36
C GLY A 771 18.82 25.76 -2.47
N GLY A 772 19.67 24.74 -2.55
CA GLY A 772 20.78 24.66 -3.50
C GLY A 772 20.78 23.42 -4.41
N LEU A 773 19.82 22.50 -4.22
CA LEU A 773 19.75 21.25 -4.96
C LEU A 773 19.02 21.43 -6.30
N GLU A 774 19.75 21.24 -7.40
CA GLU A 774 19.16 21.07 -8.72
C GLU A 774 18.41 19.74 -8.80
N LEU A 775 17.23 19.75 -9.41
CA LEU A 775 16.31 18.61 -9.49
C LEU A 775 15.73 18.54 -10.91
N GLY A 776 15.65 17.33 -11.47
CA GLY A 776 15.37 17.12 -12.90
C GLY A 776 13.90 17.31 -13.29
N THR A 777 13.67 17.48 -14.59
CA THR A 777 12.36 17.50 -15.26
C THR A 777 12.53 17.01 -16.69
N GLY A 778 11.42 16.67 -17.36
CA GLY A 778 11.49 16.05 -18.69
C GLY A 778 12.13 14.66 -18.66
N GLU A 779 12.38 14.12 -19.85
CA GLU A 779 12.94 12.77 -20.01
C GLU A 779 14.44 12.74 -19.65
N PRO A 780 14.93 11.68 -18.99
CA PRO A 780 16.34 11.52 -18.71
C PRO A 780 17.10 11.06 -19.96
N GLU A 781 18.30 11.62 -20.17
CA GLU A 781 19.26 11.14 -21.16
C GLU A 781 20.14 10.05 -20.54
N HIS A 782 20.26 8.94 -21.27
CA HIS A 782 21.27 7.91 -21.01
C HIS A 782 22.58 8.31 -21.68
N VAL A 783 23.70 8.16 -21.00
CA VAL A 783 25.03 8.36 -21.57
C VAL A 783 25.85 7.09 -21.34
N ASP A 784 25.95 6.31 -22.41
CA ASP A 784 26.74 5.10 -22.53
C ASP A 784 28.24 5.38 -22.62
N GLY A 785 29.04 4.41 -22.19
CA GLY A 785 30.49 4.41 -22.27
C GLY A 785 31.18 4.73 -20.94
N GLY A 786 32.29 4.03 -20.67
CA GLY A 786 33.11 4.23 -19.48
C GLY A 786 33.65 5.66 -19.40
N MET A 787 33.23 6.38 -18.36
CA MET A 787 33.54 7.79 -18.14
C MET A 787 34.42 7.93 -16.91
N PHE A 788 35.73 8.04 -17.15
CA PHE A 788 36.71 8.45 -16.15
C PHE A 788 36.58 9.95 -15.89
N LEU A 789 36.28 10.35 -14.64
CA LEU A 789 36.26 11.75 -14.23
C LEU A 789 37.39 12.04 -13.24
N ALA A 790 38.10 13.15 -13.43
CA ALA A 790 39.01 13.70 -12.41
C ALA A 790 38.29 14.76 -11.55
N ARG A 791 38.88 15.10 -10.40
CA ARG A 791 38.31 16.02 -9.38
C ARG A 791 37.81 17.36 -9.93
N TYR A 792 38.45 17.84 -10.99
CA TYR A 792 38.16 19.11 -11.65
C TYR A 792 36.93 19.04 -12.56
N ASP A 793 36.61 17.85 -13.08
CA ASP A 793 35.50 17.58 -14.02
C ASP A 793 34.14 17.42 -13.33
N ARG A 794 34.08 17.58 -11.99
CA ARG A 794 32.87 17.51 -11.16
C ARG A 794 31.67 18.32 -11.65
N LYS A 795 31.86 19.27 -12.58
CA LYS A 795 30.78 19.95 -13.32
C LYS A 795 29.87 18.94 -14.04
N ALA A 796 30.42 17.85 -14.57
CA ALA A 796 29.65 16.79 -15.24
C ALA A 796 28.62 16.10 -14.32
N LEU A 797 28.84 16.13 -13.00
CA LEU A 797 27.97 15.58 -11.96
C LEU A 797 27.05 16.64 -11.31
N LYS A 798 26.99 17.88 -11.84
CA LYS A 798 26.08 18.93 -11.35
C LYS A 798 24.66 18.82 -11.90
N LEU A 799 24.48 18.10 -13.01
CA LEU A 799 23.15 17.73 -13.49
C LEU A 799 22.53 16.70 -12.52
N PRO A 800 21.21 16.75 -12.26
CA PRO A 800 20.51 15.69 -11.56
C PRO A 800 20.64 14.37 -12.32
N GLY A 801 20.84 13.26 -11.63
CA GLY A 801 21.12 11.98 -12.29
C GLY A 801 21.66 10.89 -11.38
N TYR A 802 22.08 9.80 -12.02
CA TYR A 802 22.72 8.63 -11.42
C TYR A 802 23.95 8.22 -12.23
N ALA A 803 24.95 7.65 -11.57
CA ALA A 803 26.10 7.03 -12.21
C ALA A 803 26.32 5.62 -11.64
N ARG A 804 26.77 4.67 -12.48
CA ARG A 804 27.10 3.30 -12.05
C ARG A 804 28.60 3.17 -11.81
N LEU A 805 29.01 2.69 -10.65
CA LEU A 805 30.43 2.46 -10.33
C LEU A 805 30.99 1.29 -11.15
N THR A 806 32.28 1.34 -11.50
CA THR A 806 33.03 0.18 -12.02
C THR A 806 33.59 -0.70 -10.90
N GLU A 807 34.02 -0.09 -9.79
CA GLU A 807 34.75 -0.71 -8.69
C GLU A 807 34.12 -0.45 -7.31
N ASP A 808 34.59 -1.17 -6.29
CA ASP A 808 34.16 -1.03 -4.89
C ASP A 808 34.78 0.23 -4.26
N LEU A 809 33.96 1.18 -3.78
CA LEU A 809 34.43 2.46 -3.22
C LEU A 809 33.79 2.79 -1.86
N ASP A 810 34.61 3.22 -0.89
CA ASP A 810 34.16 3.66 0.42
C ASP A 810 33.60 5.09 0.39
N VAL A 811 32.30 5.24 0.66
CA VAL A 811 31.74 6.55 1.03
C VAL A 811 32.17 6.96 2.45
N TRP A 812 32.52 5.99 3.29
CA TRP A 812 33.09 6.17 4.63
C TRP A 812 33.89 4.90 5.00
N PRO A 813 34.94 4.96 5.84
CA PRO A 813 35.60 3.74 6.32
C PRO A 813 34.60 2.72 6.90
N GLY A 814 34.59 1.49 6.38
CA GLY A 814 33.61 0.47 6.76
C GLY A 814 32.22 0.62 6.12
N CYS A 815 32.04 1.54 5.16
CA CYS A 815 30.82 1.76 4.40
C CYS A 815 31.14 1.82 2.89
N THR A 816 31.32 0.63 2.31
CA THR A 816 31.67 0.42 0.89
C THR A 816 30.42 0.36 0.02
N VAL A 817 30.49 0.96 -1.17
CA VAL A 817 29.51 0.79 -2.26
C VAL A 817 30.15 -0.11 -3.32
N PRO A 818 29.60 -1.32 -3.58
CA PRO A 818 30.19 -2.24 -4.54
C PRO A 818 30.17 -1.75 -6.00
N GLY A 819 31.10 -2.26 -6.80
CA GLY A 819 31.13 -2.11 -8.25
C GLY A 819 29.84 -2.61 -8.91
N GLY A 820 29.46 -1.99 -10.02
CA GLY A 820 28.20 -2.27 -10.71
C GLY A 820 26.94 -1.71 -10.02
N GLN A 821 27.05 -1.08 -8.84
CA GLN A 821 25.93 -0.38 -8.21
C GLN A 821 25.74 1.03 -8.78
N TRP A 822 24.48 1.45 -8.88
CA TRP A 822 24.05 2.81 -9.16
C TRP A 822 24.08 3.66 -7.89
N VAL A 823 24.59 4.89 -8.02
CA VAL A 823 24.53 5.93 -6.98
C VAL A 823 23.97 7.24 -7.54
N PRO A 824 23.20 8.02 -6.75
CA PRO A 824 22.79 9.37 -7.14
C PRO A 824 24.00 10.31 -7.31
N ASN A 825 23.95 11.24 -8.26
CA ASN A 825 25.06 12.16 -8.56
C ASN A 825 25.68 12.91 -7.35
N PRO A 826 24.93 13.32 -6.29
CA PRO A 826 25.54 13.89 -5.08
C PRO A 826 26.50 12.96 -4.33
N VAL A 827 26.33 11.64 -4.45
CA VAL A 827 27.25 10.61 -3.92
C VAL A 827 28.43 10.42 -4.86
N ALA A 828 28.19 10.37 -6.17
CA ALA A 828 29.26 10.34 -7.17
C ALA A 828 30.21 11.55 -7.04
N GLU A 829 29.68 12.76 -6.81
CA GLU A 829 30.52 13.94 -6.54
C GLU A 829 31.29 13.79 -5.20
N TYR A 830 30.70 13.18 -4.17
CA TYR A 830 31.41 12.94 -2.90
C TYR A 830 32.56 11.95 -3.07
N LEU A 831 32.33 10.82 -3.77
CA LEU A 831 33.37 9.84 -4.10
C LEU A 831 34.48 10.49 -4.94
N LEU A 832 34.13 11.25 -5.97
CA LEU A 832 35.09 12.00 -6.79
C LEU A 832 35.88 13.05 -6.00
N MET A 833 35.26 13.70 -5.00
CA MET A 833 35.95 14.60 -4.07
C MET A 833 36.93 13.87 -3.14
N ARG A 834 36.62 12.62 -2.75
CA ARG A 834 37.38 11.78 -1.81
C ARG A 834 38.57 11.09 -2.49
N TYR A 835 38.36 10.45 -3.62
CA TYR A 835 39.36 9.67 -4.35
C TYR A 835 40.16 10.50 -5.37
N GLY A 836 39.65 11.66 -5.80
CA GLY A 836 40.35 12.57 -6.73
C GLY A 836 40.21 12.18 -8.21
N ALA A 837 40.00 10.90 -8.51
CA ALA A 837 39.42 10.41 -9.76
C ALA A 837 38.51 9.22 -9.46
N VAL A 838 37.48 9.00 -10.28
CA VAL A 838 36.57 7.84 -10.23
C VAL A 838 36.13 7.51 -11.65
N GLU A 839 36.07 6.21 -11.98
CA GLU A 839 35.46 5.72 -13.22
C GLU A 839 33.99 5.33 -13.00
N PHE A 840 33.14 5.72 -13.96
CA PHE A 840 31.73 5.36 -13.99
C PHE A 840 31.42 4.60 -15.28
N ALA A 841 30.76 3.44 -15.17
CA ALA A 841 30.52 2.54 -16.31
C ALA A 841 29.49 3.09 -17.31
N GLU A 842 28.51 3.84 -16.81
CA GLU A 842 27.44 4.52 -17.54
C GLU A 842 26.74 5.51 -16.60
N ARG A 843 25.94 6.44 -17.15
CA ARG A 843 25.16 7.40 -16.36
C ARG A 843 23.78 7.73 -16.96
N TRP A 844 22.88 8.18 -16.10
CA TRP A 844 21.63 8.84 -16.47
C TRP A 844 21.64 10.28 -15.97
N VAL A 845 21.22 11.24 -16.79
CA VAL A 845 21.13 12.66 -16.41
C VAL A 845 19.85 13.32 -16.89
N TRP A 846 19.41 14.35 -16.18
CA TRP A 846 18.32 15.24 -16.63
C TRP A 846 18.91 16.57 -17.13
N PRO A 847 18.86 16.86 -18.44
CA PRO A 847 19.32 18.15 -18.99
C PRO A 847 18.42 19.30 -18.57
N GLU A 848 17.10 19.09 -18.58
CA GLU A 848 16.13 20.00 -17.97
C GLU A 848 16.15 19.85 -16.45
N HIS A 849 16.56 20.90 -15.72
CA HIS A 849 16.52 20.93 -14.26
C HIS A 849 16.29 22.33 -13.70
N ARG A 850 15.84 22.40 -12.44
CA ARG A 850 15.89 23.60 -11.60
C ARG A 850 15.83 23.24 -10.12
N ARG A 851 15.94 24.23 -9.23
CA ARG A 851 15.78 24.06 -7.77
C ARG A 851 14.31 24.00 -7.34
N TRP A 852 13.58 22.99 -7.80
CA TRP A 852 12.14 22.80 -7.55
C TRP A 852 11.73 22.96 -6.09
N LEU A 853 12.53 22.46 -5.15
CA LEU A 853 12.20 22.46 -3.72
C LEU A 853 12.75 23.66 -2.94
N ALA A 854 13.42 24.63 -3.57
CA ALA A 854 14.05 25.75 -2.86
C ALA A 854 13.04 26.68 -2.17
N LEU A 855 12.01 27.14 -2.90
CA LEU A 855 10.96 28.02 -2.36
C LEU A 855 10.13 27.30 -1.28
N TRP A 856 9.77 26.05 -1.52
CA TRP A 856 9.06 25.20 -0.56
C TRP A 856 9.88 24.96 0.71
N GLY A 857 11.16 24.59 0.57
CA GLY A 857 12.09 24.37 1.67
C GLY A 857 12.33 25.64 2.49
N SER A 858 12.43 26.80 1.84
CA SER A 858 12.48 28.11 2.48
C SER A 858 11.20 28.37 3.29
N ARG A 859 10.01 28.22 2.69
CA ARG A 859 8.73 28.50 3.36
C ARG A 859 8.48 27.59 4.56
N VAL A 860 8.84 26.30 4.47
CA VAL A 860 8.81 25.33 5.58
C VAL A 860 9.84 25.68 6.66
N THR A 861 11.04 26.13 6.29
CA THR A 861 12.09 26.54 7.24
C THR A 861 11.67 27.80 8.00
N ALA A 862 11.11 28.80 7.33
CA ALA A 862 10.57 30.01 7.95
C ALA A 862 9.45 29.67 8.96
N ALA A 863 8.49 28.83 8.56
CA ALA A 863 7.43 28.35 9.46
C ALA A 863 8.00 27.59 10.68
N ARG A 864 8.99 26.73 10.46
CA ARG A 864 9.68 25.98 11.53
C ARG A 864 10.35 26.93 12.53
N THR A 865 11.09 27.93 12.06
CA THR A 865 11.76 28.93 12.91
C THR A 865 10.75 29.76 13.69
N ALA A 866 9.68 30.24 13.04
CA ALA A 866 8.62 31.01 13.69
C ALA A 866 7.87 30.23 14.78
N LEU A 867 7.63 28.92 14.57
CA LEU A 867 7.03 28.05 15.59
C LEU A 867 8.02 27.69 16.72
N MET A 868 9.32 27.57 16.43
CA MET A 868 10.35 27.32 17.44
C MET A 868 10.67 28.54 18.32
N ALA A 869 10.37 29.75 17.85
CA ALA A 869 10.50 30.99 18.62
C ALA A 869 9.36 31.22 19.65
N ARG A 870 8.40 30.28 19.76
CA ARG A 870 7.20 30.40 20.60
C ARG A 870 7.11 29.26 21.61
N ASP A 871 7.27 29.57 22.90
CA ASP A 871 7.04 28.59 23.96
C ASP A 871 5.56 28.56 24.42
N ASP A 872 4.68 28.16 23.50
CA ASP A 872 3.28 27.85 23.81
C ASP A 872 2.91 26.44 23.34
N LEU A 873 1.93 25.82 24.02
CA LEU A 873 1.51 24.44 23.72
C LEU A 873 1.00 24.29 22.27
N PRO A 874 0.11 25.17 21.74
CA PRO A 874 -0.29 25.15 20.34
C PRO A 874 0.87 25.17 19.34
N SER A 875 1.91 25.98 19.57
CA SER A 875 3.08 26.09 18.70
C SER A 875 3.95 24.85 18.76
N ARG A 876 4.13 24.25 19.94
CA ARG A 876 4.84 22.97 20.12
C ARG A 876 4.11 21.80 19.44
N MET A 877 2.77 21.81 19.42
CA MET A 877 1.95 20.86 18.67
C MET A 877 2.01 21.11 17.16
N ALA A 878 1.87 22.36 16.72
CA ALA A 878 2.01 22.76 15.31
C ALA A 878 3.39 22.37 14.72
N LEU A 879 4.46 22.50 15.51
CA LEU A 879 5.82 22.09 15.13
C LEU A 879 5.94 20.57 14.91
N VAL A 880 5.16 19.76 15.64
CA VAL A 880 5.07 18.31 15.43
C VAL A 880 4.30 17.95 14.16
N ALA A 881 3.18 18.62 13.88
CA ALA A 881 2.45 18.48 12.63
C ALA A 881 3.32 18.90 11.43
N LEU A 882 4.05 20.01 11.55
CA LEU A 882 5.00 20.48 10.53
C LEU A 882 6.14 19.48 10.30
N LYS A 883 6.73 18.88 11.34
CA LYS A 883 7.76 17.82 11.18
C LYS A 883 7.20 16.61 10.41
N GLN A 884 5.96 16.21 10.67
CA GLN A 884 5.33 15.12 9.92
C GLN A 884 5.05 15.51 8.47
N MET A 885 4.60 16.74 8.21
CA MET A 885 4.35 17.23 6.85
C MET A 885 5.60 17.10 5.98
N TYR A 886 6.72 17.73 6.38
CA TYR A 886 7.92 17.70 5.54
C TYR A 886 8.60 16.32 5.48
N ALA A 887 8.59 15.56 6.57
CA ALA A 887 9.18 14.22 6.58
C ALA A 887 8.39 13.20 5.75
N LYS A 888 7.05 13.30 5.70
CA LYS A 888 6.23 12.45 4.84
C LYS A 888 6.35 12.87 3.37
N PHE A 889 6.39 14.18 3.08
CA PHE A 889 6.56 14.69 1.72
C PHE A 889 7.92 14.29 1.10
N LEU A 890 9.03 14.70 1.72
CA LEU A 890 10.40 14.46 1.24
C LEU A 890 10.86 13.00 1.30
N GLY A 891 10.08 12.13 1.96
CA GLY A 891 10.38 10.70 2.09
C GLY A 891 9.37 9.85 1.32
N GLY A 892 8.31 9.44 2.01
CA GLY A 892 7.36 8.44 1.48
C GLY A 892 6.50 8.94 0.32
N TRP A 893 6.20 10.23 0.22
CA TRP A 893 5.24 10.75 -0.77
C TRP A 893 5.81 10.81 -2.19
N LEU A 894 6.99 11.42 -2.35
CA LEU A 894 7.69 11.51 -3.65
C LEU A 894 8.10 10.14 -4.21
N ASN A 895 8.31 9.13 -3.35
CA ASN A 895 8.63 7.75 -3.73
C ASN A 895 7.37 6.82 -3.77
N SER A 896 6.17 7.36 -3.54
CA SER A 896 4.90 6.63 -3.72
C SER A 896 4.28 6.99 -5.06
N GLY A 897 3.59 6.03 -5.67
CA GLY A 897 2.83 6.25 -6.90
C GLY A 897 1.78 5.17 -7.16
N PRO A 898 1.09 5.20 -8.32
CA PRO A 898 -0.02 4.30 -8.61
C PRO A 898 0.34 2.80 -8.60
N SER A 899 1.60 2.47 -8.90
CA SER A 899 2.13 1.09 -8.88
C SER A 899 2.81 0.72 -7.56
N LYS A 900 3.53 1.66 -6.93
CA LYS A 900 4.26 1.46 -5.66
C LYS A 900 3.49 2.09 -4.48
N ASN A 901 2.83 1.22 -3.71
CA ASN A 901 2.15 1.50 -2.44
C ASN A 901 0.96 2.48 -2.44
N ASN A 902 0.61 3.11 -3.57
CA ASN A 902 -0.72 3.70 -3.82
C ASN A 902 -1.15 4.86 -2.89
N TYR A 903 -0.24 5.40 -2.06
CA TYR A 903 -0.51 6.53 -1.17
C TYR A 903 -0.62 7.87 -1.91
N ASN A 904 0.18 8.03 -2.97
CA ASN A 904 0.16 9.19 -3.84
C ASN A 904 -0.73 8.89 -5.06
N ARG A 905 -1.95 9.45 -5.05
CA ARG A 905 -2.94 9.33 -6.15
C ARG A 905 -2.79 10.45 -7.19
N THR A 906 -1.64 11.13 -7.23
CA THR A 906 -1.37 12.24 -8.13
C THR A 906 -0.09 11.99 -8.91
N ASN A 907 0.16 12.76 -9.95
CA ASN A 907 1.34 12.58 -10.81
C ASN A 907 2.65 13.09 -10.16
N THR A 908 2.68 13.29 -8.84
CA THR A 908 3.84 13.82 -8.09
C THR A 908 4.85 12.75 -7.66
N LEU A 909 4.82 11.57 -8.29
CA LEU A 909 5.83 10.51 -8.16
C LEU A 909 7.16 10.99 -8.74
N ARG A 910 8.10 11.40 -7.87
CA ARG A 910 9.47 11.81 -8.21
C ARG A 910 10.47 11.11 -7.27
N PRO A 911 10.67 9.79 -7.41
CA PRO A 911 11.63 9.06 -6.57
C PRO A 911 13.04 9.58 -6.80
N ASP A 912 13.36 10.07 -8.00
CA ASP A 912 14.59 10.78 -8.33
C ASP A 912 14.84 12.03 -7.47
N TRP A 913 13.81 12.86 -7.21
CA TRP A 913 13.93 14.00 -6.29
C TRP A 913 14.19 13.57 -4.85
N MET A 914 13.56 12.47 -4.42
CA MET A 914 13.77 11.89 -3.09
C MET A 914 15.19 11.32 -2.96
N HIS A 915 15.67 10.55 -3.93
CA HIS A 915 17.03 9.99 -3.94
C HIS A 915 18.09 11.10 -3.95
N ALA A 916 17.95 12.12 -4.80
CA ALA A 916 18.87 13.26 -4.85
C ALA A 916 18.88 14.06 -3.52
N THR A 917 17.70 14.31 -2.93
CA THR A 917 17.57 15.02 -1.64
C THR A 917 18.24 14.23 -0.51
N HIS A 918 17.97 12.93 -0.40
CA HIS A 918 18.52 12.07 0.66
C HIS A 918 20.03 11.84 0.50
N ALA A 919 20.51 11.76 -0.74
CA ALA A 919 21.93 11.71 -1.06
C ALA A 919 22.64 13.00 -0.66
N GLN A 920 22.18 14.17 -1.14
CA GLN A 920 22.82 15.45 -0.82
C GLN A 920 22.81 15.74 0.69
N ALA A 921 21.71 15.40 1.39
CA ALA A 921 21.59 15.53 2.84
C ALA A 921 22.68 14.74 3.58
N ARG A 922 22.84 13.44 3.29
CA ARG A 922 23.87 12.59 3.91
C ARG A 922 25.29 12.99 3.51
N MET A 923 25.54 13.29 2.24
CA MET A 923 26.87 13.71 1.78
C MET A 923 27.28 15.07 2.33
N ASN A 924 26.33 15.95 2.69
CA ASN A 924 26.63 17.16 3.46
C ASN A 924 27.00 16.86 4.91
N ALA A 925 26.33 15.90 5.56
CA ALA A 925 26.72 15.43 6.89
C ALA A 925 28.12 14.78 6.87
N PHE A 926 28.42 13.90 5.91
CA PHE A 926 29.72 13.23 5.77
C PHE A 926 30.87 14.23 5.47
N ARG A 927 30.59 15.34 4.77
CA ARG A 927 31.56 16.46 4.58
C ARG A 927 31.81 17.28 5.86
N ALA A 928 30.96 17.17 6.88
CA ALA A 928 31.19 17.74 8.20
C ALA A 928 31.89 16.74 9.13
N LEU A 929 31.44 15.47 9.14
CA LEU A 929 32.05 14.38 9.91
C LEU A 929 33.51 14.13 9.49
N GLY A 930 33.84 14.22 8.21
CA GLY A 930 35.22 14.14 7.72
C GLY A 930 36.14 15.31 8.12
N LYS A 931 35.75 16.10 9.13
CA LYS A 931 36.53 17.18 9.75
C LYS A 931 36.55 17.11 11.28
N THR A 932 35.90 16.10 11.87
CA THR A 932 35.82 15.96 13.33
C THR A 932 37.05 15.27 13.89
N ASP A 933 37.37 15.57 15.15
CA ASP A 933 38.30 14.78 15.94
C ASP A 933 37.70 14.63 17.35
N PRO A 934 37.41 13.40 17.83
CA PRO A 934 37.54 12.11 17.15
C PRO A 934 36.61 11.96 15.92
N GLN A 935 36.87 10.93 15.11
CA GLN A 935 35.96 10.49 14.06
C GLN A 935 34.75 9.73 14.66
N PRO A 936 33.55 9.80 14.04
CA PRO A 936 32.38 9.05 14.51
C PRO A 936 32.53 7.54 14.24
N PHE A 937 32.28 6.72 15.25
CA PHE A 937 32.28 5.26 15.12
C PHE A 937 30.95 4.71 14.58
N CYS A 938 29.88 5.49 14.59
CA CYS A 938 28.56 5.09 14.10
C CYS A 938 27.80 6.29 13.54
N VAL A 939 27.07 6.07 12.44
CA VAL A 939 26.09 7.02 11.89
C VAL A 939 24.81 6.28 11.52
N SER A 940 23.67 6.82 11.97
CA SER A 940 22.33 6.32 11.68
C SER A 940 21.42 7.46 11.24
N THR A 941 21.07 7.49 9.95
CA THR A 941 20.20 8.48 9.29
C THR A 941 20.66 9.93 9.48
N ASP A 942 20.20 10.61 10.53
CA ASP A 942 20.49 12.00 10.87
C ASP A 942 21.36 12.18 12.13
N THR A 943 21.74 11.08 12.82
CA THR A 943 22.57 11.11 14.04
C THR A 943 23.93 10.46 13.84
N ALA A 944 24.99 11.09 14.35
CA ALA A 944 26.35 10.57 14.45
C ALA A 944 26.76 10.38 15.92
N TYR A 945 27.57 9.34 16.19
CA TYR A 945 27.96 8.92 17.53
C TYR A 945 29.48 8.87 17.68
N PHE A 946 29.97 9.33 18.82
CA PHE A 946 31.39 9.47 19.15
C PHE A 946 31.70 8.78 20.48
N LEU A 947 32.84 8.11 20.54
CA LEU A 947 33.42 7.61 21.79
C LEU A 947 34.23 8.74 22.43
N LEU A 948 34.11 8.88 23.75
CA LEU A 948 34.81 9.92 24.50
C LEU A 948 35.78 9.28 25.52
N PRO A 949 36.99 9.83 25.67
CA PRO A 949 37.97 9.33 26.63
C PRO A 949 37.50 9.56 28.08
N ALA A 950 38.08 8.80 29.00
CA ALA A 950 37.81 8.95 30.42
C ALA A 950 38.18 10.36 30.93
N GLY A 951 37.35 10.92 31.82
CA GLY A 951 37.51 12.25 32.38
C GLY A 951 37.25 13.43 31.42
N ALA A 952 36.69 13.20 30.21
CA ALA A 952 36.33 14.27 29.29
C ALA A 952 35.28 15.22 29.90
N ASP A 953 35.47 16.55 29.77
CA ASP A 953 34.46 17.53 30.17
C ASP A 953 33.25 17.43 29.23
N VAL A 954 32.26 16.65 29.65
CA VAL A 954 31.01 16.46 28.92
C VAL A 954 30.17 17.73 28.81
N THR A 955 30.51 18.85 29.44
CA THR A 955 29.82 20.14 29.23
C THR A 955 30.45 20.97 28.11
N ALA A 956 31.78 20.90 27.95
CA ALA A 956 32.55 21.70 26.99
C ALA A 956 32.89 20.96 25.66
N LEU A 957 32.34 19.77 25.42
CA LEU A 957 32.57 18.96 24.21
C LEU A 957 32.38 19.72 22.88
N ASP A 958 33.50 20.07 22.23
CA ASP A 958 33.57 20.32 20.80
C ASP A 958 34.28 19.13 20.11
N VAL A 959 33.66 18.63 19.04
CA VAL A 959 34.20 17.58 18.16
C VAL A 959 34.50 18.14 16.76
N GLY A 960 34.60 19.47 16.60
CA GLY A 960 34.74 20.14 15.30
C GLY A 960 33.42 20.30 14.52
N LEU A 961 32.27 20.05 15.16
CA LEU A 961 30.95 20.17 14.54
C LEU A 961 30.30 21.52 14.86
N GLN A 962 29.95 22.29 13.82
CA GLN A 962 29.20 23.54 14.00
C GLN A 962 27.79 23.28 14.56
N VAL A 963 27.65 23.43 15.88
CA VAL A 963 26.38 23.34 16.60
C VAL A 963 25.53 24.60 16.34
N SER A 964 24.27 24.42 15.92
CA SER A 964 23.30 25.51 15.76
C SER A 964 21.86 24.99 15.67
N GLY A 965 20.90 25.82 16.08
CA GLY A 965 19.47 25.59 15.84
C GLY A 965 19.03 25.71 14.37
N GLN A 966 19.91 26.23 13.49
CA GLN A 966 19.66 26.33 12.05
C GLN A 966 19.43 24.96 11.38
N VAL A 967 18.60 24.96 10.34
CA VAL A 967 18.33 23.76 9.53
C VAL A 967 19.60 23.30 8.80
N GLY A 968 19.85 21.99 8.80
CA GLY A 968 21.05 21.38 8.21
C GLY A 968 22.33 21.56 9.03
N LYS A 969 22.26 22.17 10.23
CA LYS A 969 23.35 22.20 11.21
C LYS A 969 23.17 21.13 12.28
N TRP A 970 24.24 20.81 12.99
CA TRP A 970 24.19 19.82 14.07
C TRP A 970 23.60 20.44 15.34
N LYS A 971 22.95 19.62 16.15
CA LYS A 971 22.79 19.85 17.58
C LYS A 971 23.36 18.66 18.32
N ARG A 972 23.72 18.87 19.58
CA ARG A 972 23.89 17.76 20.53
C ARG A 972 22.53 17.11 20.79
N ALA A 973 22.49 15.78 20.91
CA ALA A 973 21.28 15.01 21.11
C ALA A 973 21.24 14.38 22.51
N GLU A 974 21.96 13.27 22.71
CA GLU A 974 22.03 12.52 23.97
C GLU A 974 23.49 12.19 24.36
N LEU A 975 23.68 11.90 25.65
CA LEU A 975 24.92 11.41 26.26
C LEU A 975 24.54 10.15 27.08
N ALA A 976 25.30 9.07 26.96
CA ALA A 976 25.14 7.86 27.76
C ALA A 976 26.51 7.37 28.25
N HIS A 977 26.56 6.75 29.43
CA HIS A 977 27.80 6.15 29.94
C HIS A 977 28.07 4.83 29.22
N ALA A 978 29.30 4.56 28.79
CA ALA A 978 29.62 3.41 27.92
C ALA A 978 29.38 2.03 28.60
N GLY A 979 29.39 2.02 29.93
CA GLY A 979 28.99 0.87 30.76
C GLY A 979 27.48 0.68 30.96
N GLU A 980 26.58 1.51 30.37
CA GLU A 980 25.14 1.31 30.46
C GLU A 980 24.67 0.11 29.63
N THR A 981 24.61 -1.07 30.24
CA THR A 981 23.98 -2.27 29.66
C THR A 981 22.45 -2.13 29.64
N GLY A 982 21.94 -1.31 28.72
CA GLY A 982 20.51 -1.05 28.57
C GLY A 982 19.70 -2.33 28.34
N THR A 983 18.61 -2.51 29.10
CA THR A 983 17.81 -3.74 29.09
C THR A 983 16.99 -3.89 27.80
N ILE A 984 17.60 -4.41 26.73
CA ILE A 984 16.89 -4.76 25.50
C ILE A 984 15.76 -5.73 25.84
N LYS A 985 14.50 -5.29 25.70
CA LYS A 985 13.33 -6.13 25.95
C LYS A 985 13.35 -7.34 25.00
N ARG A 986 13.58 -8.53 25.56
CA ARG A 986 13.67 -9.82 24.85
C ARG A 986 12.33 -10.24 24.23
N ASN A 987 11.97 -9.60 23.12
CA ASN A 987 10.90 -10.05 22.22
C ASN A 987 11.49 -10.92 21.11
N ASN A 988 10.81 -12.03 20.78
CA ASN A 988 11.28 -13.05 19.82
C ASN A 988 11.14 -12.63 18.34
N ARG A 989 11.56 -11.41 17.99
CA ARG A 989 12.03 -11.08 16.64
C ARG A 989 13.54 -11.37 16.58
N THR A 990 14.13 -11.36 15.38
CA THR A 990 15.59 -11.40 15.23
C THR A 990 16.23 -10.22 15.99
N ARG A 991 17.33 -10.46 16.73
CA ARG A 991 17.94 -9.47 17.66
C ARG A 991 18.18 -8.12 16.98
N GLU A 992 18.74 -8.13 15.76
CA GLU A 992 19.01 -6.92 14.98
C GLU A 992 17.79 -5.99 14.84
N SER A 993 16.58 -6.54 14.68
CA SER A 993 15.38 -5.74 14.43
C SER A 993 14.93 -4.89 15.63
N THR A 994 15.23 -5.32 16.85
CA THR A 994 14.97 -4.54 18.07
C THR A 994 16.06 -3.49 18.28
N ILE A 995 17.31 -3.85 17.98
CA ILE A 995 18.45 -2.95 18.16
C ILE A 995 18.40 -1.80 17.15
N ALA A 996 18.19 -2.11 15.86
CA ALA A 996 17.98 -1.11 14.81
C ALA A 996 16.82 -0.16 15.13
N ALA A 997 15.80 -0.61 15.87
CA ALA A 997 14.66 0.22 16.27
C ALA A 997 14.95 1.18 17.44
N GLU A 998 15.95 0.93 18.31
CA GLU A 998 16.41 1.94 19.28
C GLU A 998 17.48 2.85 18.67
N VAL A 999 18.36 2.34 17.83
CA VAL A 999 19.34 3.15 17.08
C VAL A 999 18.62 4.15 16.15
N SER A 1000 17.54 3.74 15.48
CA SER A 1000 16.71 4.64 14.65
C SER A 1000 15.96 5.73 15.43
N LYS A 1001 16.08 5.78 16.77
CA LYS A 1001 15.54 6.86 17.61
C LYS A 1001 16.59 7.91 18.00
N GLY A 1002 17.84 7.76 17.57
CA GLY A 1002 18.95 8.66 17.89
C GLY A 1002 19.59 8.39 19.26
N ARG A 1003 19.25 7.29 19.94
CA ARG A 1003 19.63 7.05 21.34
C ARG A 1003 21.06 6.57 21.52
N ALA A 1004 21.80 7.19 22.43
CA ALA A 1004 23.21 6.84 22.70
C ALA A 1004 23.33 5.44 23.35
N SER A 1005 22.54 5.16 24.40
CA SER A 1005 22.51 3.86 25.07
C SER A 1005 21.99 2.71 24.18
N GLY A 1006 21.22 3.03 23.14
CA GLY A 1006 20.80 2.07 22.10
C GLY A 1006 21.95 1.62 21.19
N VAL A 1007 22.91 2.50 20.92
CA VAL A 1007 24.14 2.17 20.16
C VAL A 1007 25.16 1.45 21.04
N VAL A 1008 25.32 1.85 22.31
CA VAL A 1008 26.13 1.10 23.30
C VAL A 1008 25.72 -0.37 23.34
N ALA A 1009 24.41 -0.63 23.47
CA ALA A 1009 23.88 -2.00 23.49
C ALA A 1009 24.00 -2.75 22.15
N LEU A 1010 24.12 -2.06 21.01
CA LEU A 1010 24.43 -2.68 19.71
C LEU A 1010 25.87 -3.19 19.66
N VAL A 1011 26.84 -2.35 20.02
CA VAL A 1011 28.25 -2.73 19.88
C VAL A 1011 28.63 -3.84 20.86
N HIS A 1012 28.09 -3.83 22.09
CA HIS A 1012 28.28 -4.95 23.03
C HIS A 1012 27.72 -6.29 22.51
N ASP A 1013 26.56 -6.33 21.82
CA ASP A 1013 26.03 -7.55 21.19
C ASP A 1013 26.85 -7.96 19.95
N LEU A 1014 27.45 -7.01 19.22
CA LEU A 1014 28.37 -7.30 18.10
C LEU A 1014 29.72 -7.85 18.58
N HIS A 1015 30.30 -7.29 19.64
CA HIS A 1015 31.55 -7.78 20.24
C HIS A 1015 31.37 -9.19 20.82
N ALA A 1016 30.32 -9.43 21.60
CA ALA A 1016 30.03 -10.76 22.14
C ALA A 1016 29.88 -11.83 21.04
N ARG A 1017 29.20 -11.52 19.93
CA ARG A 1017 29.12 -12.42 18.75
C ARG A 1017 30.45 -12.63 18.05
N ARG A 1018 31.37 -11.67 18.11
CA ARG A 1018 32.72 -11.76 17.51
C ARG A 1018 33.61 -12.68 18.36
N GLU A 1019 33.52 -12.59 19.68
CA GLU A 1019 34.17 -13.50 20.62
C GLU A 1019 33.60 -14.93 20.50
N GLU A 1020 32.27 -15.08 20.47
CA GLU A 1020 31.57 -16.37 20.28
C GLU A 1020 31.99 -17.04 18.95
N ARG A 1021 32.23 -16.26 17.88
CA ARG A 1021 32.77 -16.77 16.60
C ARG A 1021 34.29 -17.02 16.61
N ALA A 1022 35.05 -16.36 17.48
CA ALA A 1022 36.48 -16.55 17.61
C ALA A 1022 36.80 -17.82 18.43
N GLY A 1023 36.03 -18.11 19.48
CA GLY A 1023 36.14 -19.33 20.29
C GLY A 1023 35.58 -20.60 19.64
N VAL A 1024 35.19 -20.53 18.36
CA VAL A 1024 34.66 -21.63 17.54
C VAL A 1024 35.57 -21.91 16.32
N ARG A 1025 36.79 -21.37 16.31
CA ARG A 1025 37.84 -21.61 15.31
C ARG A 1025 39.06 -22.31 15.90
#